data_AF-A0A351CCT2-F1
#
_entry.id   AF-A0A351CCT2-F1
#
_cell.length_a   1.000
_cell.length_b   1.000
_cell.length_c   1.000
_cell.angle_alpha   90.00
_cell.angle_beta   90.00
_cell.angle_gamma   90.00
#
_symmetry.space_group_name_H-M   'P 1'
#
loop_
_entity.id
_entity.type
_entity.pdbx_description
1 polymer ?
#
loop_
_entity_poly.entity_id
_entity_poly.type
_entity_poly.pdbx_seq_one_letter_code
_entity_poly.pdbx_strand_id
1 'polypeptide(L)'
;MNGLNIFTSNYMETLAEQLALIVRTPLSSPFSPEIIVVQSRGMERWVAMELSRHNGICANCFFPFPNTFLQEMFKKTIPDLPEDSSFDPLTMIFRIMKVLPECIHLPGFESLKRYLGDENTGMKLFQISKRIGDLFDQYLVFRPEMIFNWEKGRDHHWQAYLWRKLSLGKEHLHRAGLWRAFLEKIRKSPRQIEHFPGRISIFGISYLPLFHLEAFVGISRHSQVNLFLMNPCKEYWGDIVSGRETRKIRKKHTRSNDISEELYLEEGNRLLASMGTLGRNFISLISDLDSQVFELFKENQGHTILEKIQSDILRLKNRRFSFLPPDPHDPSPATDSSVQIHSCHSPMREIEVLHDNFLAMFEKDPDLMPKDIIVMTPDIHLYAPFVQAVFGAQIDEKKRIPFTIADQSIMKESRIIEGFISILDLKNSRMSVNRVMALLELPEIKEKFEISESEIEILEHWINETKIRWGIDAEHRRKIGLPVFSENTWKAGIERLLLGYAMPGFGCKMFSGILPYDHIEGSEAKTLGKFLGFLDRLINSVDSLNQARTLSGWSKVFSDIIEQFFAPEQDSEPEIHIFRSILEDMSKKEALSGFDKSIEIEVAKSYLGGLFEDEHLRRGFISGGVTFCAMLPMRSIPFKVVCLVGMNTDAYPRETKTLEFDLMA
;
A
#
# COMPACT_ATOMS: atom_id res chain seq x y z
N MET A 1 11.79 -29.02 -21.21
CA MET A 1 11.99 -28.34 -22.51
C MET A 1 12.05 -26.85 -22.21
N ASN A 2 13.06 -26.16 -22.72
CA ASN A 2 13.13 -24.70 -22.60
C ASN A 2 12.11 -24.09 -23.58
N GLY A 3 11.53 -22.96 -23.21
CA GLY A 3 10.50 -22.31 -24.01
C GLY A 3 9.50 -21.54 -23.18
N LEU A 4 8.76 -20.66 -23.85
CA LEU A 4 7.64 -19.93 -23.27
C LEU A 4 6.34 -20.69 -23.56
N ASN A 5 5.66 -21.11 -22.50
CA ASN A 5 4.34 -21.73 -22.56
C ASN A 5 3.31 -20.76 -21.99
N ILE A 6 2.18 -20.60 -22.67
CA ILE A 6 1.10 -19.71 -22.25
C ILE A 6 -0.16 -20.55 -22.07
N PHE A 7 -0.65 -20.60 -20.84
CA PHE A 7 -1.88 -21.29 -20.47
C PHE A 7 -2.97 -20.23 -20.29
N THR A 8 -4.04 -20.32 -21.09
CA THR A 8 -5.17 -19.40 -21.02
C THR A 8 -6.43 -20.11 -20.54
N SER A 9 -7.19 -19.48 -19.66
CA SER A 9 -8.50 -19.99 -19.22
C SER A 9 -9.37 -18.86 -18.70
N ASN A 10 -10.68 -19.06 -18.74
CA ASN A 10 -11.67 -18.20 -18.09
C ASN A 10 -11.86 -18.49 -16.59
N TYR A 11 -11.24 -19.56 -16.06
CA TYR A 11 -11.28 -19.94 -14.66
C TYR A 11 -9.87 -20.06 -14.07
N MET A 12 -9.63 -19.37 -12.95
CA MET A 12 -8.32 -19.38 -12.29
C MET A 12 -8.01 -20.78 -11.71
N GLU A 13 -9.03 -21.48 -11.25
CA GLU A 13 -8.98 -22.83 -10.70
C GLU A 13 -8.41 -23.82 -11.73
N THR A 14 -8.83 -23.70 -12.99
CA THR A 14 -8.30 -24.54 -14.09
C THR A 14 -6.82 -24.27 -14.33
N LEU A 15 -6.38 -23.01 -14.22
CA LEU A 15 -4.96 -22.66 -14.32
C LEU A 15 -4.16 -23.19 -13.13
N ALA A 16 -4.72 -23.13 -11.92
CA ALA A 16 -4.10 -23.66 -10.71
C ALA A 16 -3.97 -25.19 -10.76
N GLU A 17 -4.97 -25.89 -11.30
CA GLU A 17 -4.92 -27.32 -11.60
C GLU A 17 -3.74 -27.65 -12.53
N GLN A 18 -3.56 -26.89 -13.61
CA GLN A 18 -2.43 -27.10 -14.52
C GLN A 18 -1.08 -26.77 -13.88
N LEU A 19 -1.01 -25.70 -13.09
CA LEU A 19 0.19 -25.39 -12.32
C LEU A 19 0.54 -26.55 -11.38
N ALA A 20 -0.45 -27.11 -10.67
CA ALA A 20 -0.26 -28.26 -9.80
C ALA A 20 0.28 -29.47 -10.56
N LEU A 21 -0.24 -29.76 -11.77
CA LEU A 21 0.25 -30.82 -12.64
C LEU A 21 1.70 -30.61 -13.08
N ILE A 22 2.09 -29.38 -13.42
CA ILE A 22 3.47 -29.04 -13.81
C ILE A 22 4.42 -29.24 -12.63
N VAL A 23 4.04 -28.76 -11.44
CA VAL A 23 4.88 -28.83 -10.22
C VAL A 23 5.04 -30.28 -9.72
N ARG A 24 4.12 -31.20 -10.04
CA ARG A 24 4.27 -32.65 -9.72
C ARG A 24 5.51 -33.27 -10.35
N THR A 25 5.95 -32.77 -11.50
CA THR A 25 7.24 -33.21 -12.06
C THR A 25 8.35 -32.58 -11.22
N PRO A 26 9.24 -33.34 -10.57
CA PRO A 26 10.23 -32.75 -9.66
C PRO A 26 11.28 -31.91 -10.42
N LEU A 27 11.83 -30.89 -9.73
CA LEU A 27 13.02 -30.18 -10.17
C LEU A 27 14.26 -31.09 -10.11
N SER A 28 15.36 -30.65 -10.71
CA SER A 28 16.63 -31.38 -10.72
C SER A 28 17.25 -31.55 -9.32
N SER A 29 16.94 -30.66 -8.37
CA SER A 29 17.41 -30.74 -6.99
C SER A 29 16.24 -30.55 -6.00
N PRO A 30 16.16 -31.37 -4.93
CA PRO A 30 15.08 -31.28 -3.94
C PRO A 30 15.15 -30.00 -3.08
N PHE A 31 16.29 -29.33 -3.03
CA PHE A 31 16.46 -28.07 -2.30
C PHE A 31 16.19 -26.83 -3.16
N SER A 32 15.98 -27.00 -4.47
CA SER A 32 15.63 -25.88 -5.33
C SER A 32 14.17 -25.49 -5.09
N PRO A 33 13.87 -24.21 -4.76
CA PRO A 33 12.51 -23.79 -4.57
C PRO A 33 11.77 -23.70 -5.90
N GLU A 34 10.47 -24.00 -5.87
CA GLU A 34 9.56 -23.78 -6.99
C GLU A 34 9.27 -22.27 -7.11
N ILE A 35 9.59 -21.64 -8.24
CA ILE A 35 9.42 -20.18 -8.40
C ILE A 35 8.09 -19.87 -9.07
N ILE A 36 7.20 -19.18 -8.34
CA ILE A 36 5.87 -18.79 -8.81
C ILE A 36 5.72 -17.27 -8.67
N VAL A 37 5.93 -16.54 -9.76
CA VAL A 37 5.79 -15.08 -9.79
C VAL A 37 4.31 -14.69 -9.72
N VAL A 38 3.95 -13.87 -8.72
CA VAL A 38 2.58 -13.37 -8.49
C VAL A 38 2.60 -11.85 -8.30
N GLN A 39 1.44 -11.17 -8.40
CA GLN A 39 1.35 -9.71 -8.19
C GLN A 39 0.63 -9.28 -6.91
N SER A 40 0.14 -10.23 -6.11
CA SER A 40 -0.45 -9.91 -4.81
C SER A 40 -0.22 -11.02 -3.80
N ARG A 41 -0.14 -10.64 -2.52
CA ARG A 41 -0.06 -11.59 -1.40
C ARG A 41 -1.32 -12.46 -1.28
N GLY A 42 -2.47 -11.93 -1.70
CA GLY A 42 -3.70 -12.71 -1.79
C GLY A 42 -3.57 -13.86 -2.80
N MET A 43 -2.97 -13.58 -3.96
CA MET A 43 -2.73 -14.61 -4.98
C MET A 43 -1.69 -15.64 -4.50
N GLU A 44 -0.60 -15.21 -3.84
CA GLU A 44 0.37 -16.12 -3.20
C GLU A 44 -0.33 -17.14 -2.29
N ARG A 45 -1.17 -16.67 -1.36
CA ARG A 45 -1.91 -17.55 -0.44
C ARG A 45 -2.86 -18.48 -1.16
N TRP A 46 -3.64 -17.94 -2.07
CA TRP A 46 -4.63 -18.71 -2.82
C TRP A 46 -3.96 -19.82 -3.65
N VAL A 47 -2.87 -19.50 -4.36
CA VAL A 47 -2.10 -20.49 -5.13
C VAL A 47 -1.49 -21.54 -4.20
N ALA A 48 -0.90 -21.14 -3.07
CA ALA A 48 -0.33 -22.09 -2.11
C ALA A 48 -1.39 -23.06 -1.56
N MET A 49 -2.61 -22.57 -1.29
CA MET A 49 -3.74 -23.38 -0.86
C MET A 49 -4.21 -24.33 -1.96
N GLU A 50 -4.35 -23.86 -3.20
CA GLU A 50 -4.75 -24.71 -4.33
C GLU A 50 -3.70 -25.79 -4.65
N LEU A 51 -2.41 -25.44 -4.62
CA LEU A 51 -1.34 -26.41 -4.77
C LEU A 51 -1.39 -27.47 -3.66
N SER A 52 -1.61 -27.06 -2.41
CA SER A 52 -1.78 -27.98 -1.29
C SER A 52 -3.00 -28.88 -1.46
N ARG A 53 -4.12 -28.33 -1.96
CA ARG A 53 -5.35 -29.09 -2.22
C ARG A 53 -5.15 -30.17 -3.30
N HIS A 54 -4.43 -29.84 -4.38
CA HIS A 54 -4.23 -30.75 -5.51
C HIS A 54 -3.08 -31.75 -5.32
N ASN A 55 -2.01 -31.35 -4.61
CA ASN A 55 -0.80 -32.16 -4.43
C ASN A 55 -0.64 -32.71 -3.00
N GLY A 56 -1.54 -32.38 -2.08
CA GLY A 56 -1.53 -32.77 -0.67
C GLY A 56 -0.64 -31.89 0.23
N ILE A 57 0.31 -31.16 -0.35
CA ILE A 57 1.21 -30.24 0.34
C ILE A 57 1.72 -29.16 -0.62
N CYS A 58 1.95 -27.95 -0.10
CA CYS A 58 2.71 -26.90 -0.77
C CYS A 58 3.88 -26.49 0.13
N ALA A 59 5.10 -26.86 -0.26
CA ALA A 59 6.32 -26.57 0.50
C ALA A 59 7.47 -26.17 -0.45
N ASN A 60 8.45 -25.45 0.08
CA ASN A 60 9.60 -24.94 -0.68
C ASN A 60 9.22 -24.18 -1.97
N CYS A 61 8.13 -23.41 -1.93
CA CYS A 61 7.72 -22.53 -3.03
C CYS A 61 8.12 -21.10 -2.69
N PHE A 62 8.66 -20.39 -3.67
CA PHE A 62 9.01 -18.99 -3.56
C PHE A 62 8.09 -18.14 -4.45
N PHE A 63 7.43 -17.15 -3.85
CA PHE A 63 6.42 -16.32 -4.51
C PHE A 63 6.89 -14.85 -4.66
N PRO A 64 7.88 -14.56 -5.52
CA PRO A 64 8.36 -13.20 -5.71
C PRO A 64 7.37 -12.38 -6.55
N PHE A 65 7.37 -11.07 -6.32
CA PHE A 65 6.74 -10.13 -7.25
C PHE A 65 7.62 -9.92 -8.48
N PRO A 66 7.08 -9.50 -9.64
CA PRO A 66 7.85 -9.39 -10.88
C PRO A 66 9.14 -8.56 -10.75
N ASN A 67 9.09 -7.44 -10.04
CA ASN A 67 10.26 -6.59 -9.80
C ASN A 67 11.32 -7.28 -8.93
N THR A 68 10.90 -7.89 -7.82
CA THR A 68 11.78 -8.63 -6.90
C THR A 68 12.45 -9.80 -7.63
N PHE A 69 11.68 -10.55 -8.42
CA PHE A 69 12.19 -11.65 -9.22
C PHE A 69 13.27 -11.17 -10.20
N LEU A 70 13.00 -10.11 -10.97
CA LEU A 70 13.98 -9.58 -11.92
C LEU A 70 15.24 -9.05 -11.22
N GLN A 71 15.11 -8.41 -10.06
CA GLN A 71 16.27 -7.98 -9.27
C GLN A 71 17.14 -9.15 -8.84
N GLU A 72 16.55 -10.27 -8.41
CA GLU A 72 17.32 -11.50 -8.12
C GLU A 72 18.02 -12.04 -9.37
N MET A 73 17.35 -12.01 -10.51
CA MET A 73 17.95 -12.42 -11.79
C MET A 73 19.10 -11.49 -12.20
N PHE A 74 18.98 -10.20 -11.96
CA PHE A 74 20.06 -9.24 -12.19
C PHE A 74 21.26 -9.55 -11.27
N LYS A 75 21.03 -9.80 -9.97
CA LYS A 75 22.10 -10.17 -9.02
C LYS A 75 22.84 -11.45 -9.42
N LYS A 76 22.12 -12.46 -9.94
CA LYS A 76 22.75 -13.71 -10.41
C LYS A 76 23.49 -13.55 -11.74
N THR A 77 23.07 -12.62 -12.58
CA THR A 77 23.58 -12.50 -13.95
C THR A 77 24.66 -11.43 -14.07
N ILE A 78 24.61 -10.36 -13.29
CA ILE A 78 25.53 -9.23 -13.37
C ILE A 78 26.50 -9.34 -12.19
N PRO A 79 27.81 -9.56 -12.43
CA PRO A 79 28.79 -9.61 -11.35
C PRO A 79 28.89 -8.25 -10.64
N ASP A 80 29.24 -8.28 -9.35
CA ASP A 80 29.50 -7.10 -8.51
C ASP A 80 28.34 -6.10 -8.41
N LEU A 81 27.10 -6.56 -8.58
CA LEU A 81 25.92 -5.72 -8.38
C LEU A 81 25.78 -5.35 -6.89
N PRO A 82 25.66 -4.06 -6.53
CA PRO A 82 25.44 -3.66 -5.14
C PRO A 82 24.17 -4.30 -4.57
N GLU A 83 24.21 -4.67 -3.28
CA GLU A 83 23.03 -5.25 -2.62
C GLU A 83 21.85 -4.28 -2.61
N ASP A 84 22.15 -3.00 -2.37
CA ASP A 84 21.21 -1.89 -2.32
C ASP A 84 21.31 -0.99 -3.57
N SER A 85 20.15 -0.70 -4.17
CA SER A 85 20.06 0.17 -5.33
C SER A 85 20.12 1.65 -4.95
N SER A 86 21.08 2.39 -5.51
CA SER A 86 21.12 3.87 -5.40
C SER A 86 19.96 4.59 -6.12
N PHE A 87 19.16 3.86 -6.90
CA PHE A 87 18.02 4.37 -7.67
C PHE A 87 16.68 3.88 -7.14
N ASP A 88 16.67 3.24 -5.98
CA ASP A 88 15.44 2.95 -5.25
C ASP A 88 14.65 4.26 -4.96
N PRO A 89 13.31 4.29 -5.14
CA PRO A 89 12.52 5.51 -5.02
C PRO A 89 12.77 6.27 -3.72
N LEU A 90 12.79 5.59 -2.57
CA LEU A 90 13.01 6.22 -1.26
C LEU A 90 14.39 6.85 -1.15
N THR A 91 15.42 6.20 -1.71
CA THR A 91 16.79 6.74 -1.78
C THR A 91 16.84 7.96 -2.71
N MET A 92 16.11 7.90 -3.83
CA MET A 92 16.07 8.95 -4.83
C MET A 92 15.45 10.24 -4.29
N ILE A 93 14.49 10.16 -3.36
CA ILE A 93 13.94 11.35 -2.68
C ILE A 93 15.07 12.21 -2.12
N PHE A 94 15.94 11.63 -1.30
CA PHE A 94 17.01 12.37 -0.64
C PHE A 94 18.15 12.77 -1.58
N ARG A 95 18.43 11.97 -2.62
CA ARG A 95 19.36 12.38 -3.70
C ARG A 95 18.84 13.61 -4.44
N ILE A 96 17.55 13.64 -4.77
CA ILE A 96 16.92 14.79 -5.41
C ILE A 96 16.91 15.98 -4.45
N MET A 97 16.62 15.79 -3.16
CA MET A 97 16.71 16.88 -2.17
C MET A 97 18.12 17.46 -2.05
N LYS A 98 19.17 16.64 -2.26
CA LYS A 98 20.55 17.12 -2.29
C LYS A 98 20.84 17.98 -3.53
N VAL A 99 20.49 17.46 -4.71
CA VAL A 99 20.92 17.99 -6.01
C VAL A 99 20.01 19.10 -6.54
N LEU A 100 18.71 19.02 -6.29
CA LEU A 100 17.72 19.94 -6.85
C LEU A 100 18.01 21.41 -6.47
N PRO A 101 18.34 21.76 -5.21
CA PRO A 101 18.67 23.14 -4.84
C PRO A 101 19.87 23.73 -5.59
N GLU A 102 20.80 22.90 -6.08
CA GLU A 102 21.92 23.37 -6.91
C GLU A 102 21.51 23.65 -8.36
N CYS A 103 20.44 22.98 -8.82
CA CYS A 103 19.95 23.07 -10.19
C CYS A 103 18.93 24.19 -10.42
N ILE A 104 18.22 24.66 -9.38
CA ILE A 104 17.13 25.64 -9.51
C ILE A 104 17.53 26.97 -10.16
N HIS A 105 18.82 27.31 -10.15
CA HIS A 105 19.35 28.55 -10.74
C HIS A 105 19.63 28.42 -12.24
N LEU A 106 19.52 27.22 -12.81
CA LEU A 106 19.79 26.95 -14.21
C LEU A 106 18.56 27.24 -15.09
N PRO A 107 18.75 27.58 -16.37
CA PRO A 107 17.66 27.75 -17.32
C PRO A 107 16.77 26.49 -17.39
N GLY A 108 15.44 26.68 -17.43
CA GLY A 108 14.45 25.61 -17.50
C GLY A 108 13.87 25.16 -16.15
N PHE A 109 14.45 25.59 -15.02
CA PHE A 109 13.97 25.29 -13.67
C PHE A 109 13.07 26.38 -13.08
N GLU A 110 12.60 27.36 -13.87
CA GLU A 110 11.92 28.56 -13.38
C GLU A 110 10.64 28.26 -12.59
N SER A 111 9.85 27.27 -13.04
CA SER A 111 8.63 26.84 -12.35
C SER A 111 8.95 26.22 -10.98
N LEU A 112 10.01 25.41 -10.89
CA LEU A 112 10.46 24.79 -9.65
C LEU A 112 11.05 25.82 -8.69
N LYS A 113 11.85 26.76 -9.21
CA LYS A 113 12.37 27.89 -8.45
C LYS A 113 11.25 28.74 -7.85
N ARG A 114 10.20 29.04 -8.63
CA ARG A 114 9.02 29.79 -8.14
C ARG A 114 8.28 29.02 -7.05
N TYR A 115 8.16 27.70 -7.17
CA TYR A 115 7.47 26.86 -6.19
C TYR A 115 8.24 26.75 -4.86
N LEU A 116 9.57 26.54 -4.93
CA LEU A 116 10.43 26.38 -3.75
C LEU A 116 10.68 27.70 -3.01
N GLY A 117 10.67 28.83 -3.72
CA GLY A 117 10.97 30.14 -3.12
C GLY A 117 12.44 30.24 -2.70
N ASP A 118 12.73 31.15 -1.77
CA ASP A 118 14.12 31.42 -1.35
C ASP A 118 14.66 30.42 -0.33
N GLU A 119 13.79 29.81 0.48
CA GLU A 119 14.20 28.93 1.59
C GLU A 119 14.78 27.61 1.10
N ASN A 120 14.42 27.11 -0.09
CA ASN A 120 15.01 25.92 -0.74
C ASN A 120 15.23 24.68 0.15
N THR A 121 14.49 24.57 1.26
CA THR A 121 14.58 23.52 2.26
C THR A 121 13.19 23.16 2.81
N GLY A 122 13.13 22.12 3.63
CA GLY A 122 11.90 21.75 4.35
C GLY A 122 10.87 20.99 3.51
N MET A 123 9.60 21.13 3.87
CA MET A 123 8.51 20.25 3.42
C MET A 123 8.24 20.32 1.91
N LYS A 124 8.28 21.52 1.31
CA LYS A 124 8.06 21.68 -0.14
C LYS A 124 9.11 20.94 -0.97
N LEU A 125 10.38 21.05 -0.57
CA LEU A 125 11.49 20.36 -1.24
C LEU A 125 11.32 18.84 -1.13
N PHE A 126 10.94 18.34 0.03
CA PHE A 126 10.67 16.91 0.23
C PHE A 126 9.53 16.42 -0.67
N GLN A 127 8.38 17.10 -0.67
CA GLN A 127 7.21 16.71 -1.45
C GLN A 127 7.47 16.69 -2.97
N ILE A 128 8.15 17.71 -3.49
CA ILE A 128 8.48 17.74 -4.92
C ILE A 128 9.53 16.69 -5.28
N SER A 129 10.51 16.45 -4.39
CA SER A 129 11.53 15.42 -4.58
C SER A 129 10.92 14.01 -4.61
N LYS A 130 9.93 13.74 -3.75
CA LYS A 130 9.13 12.50 -3.79
C LYS A 130 8.43 12.34 -5.14
N ARG A 131 7.67 13.34 -5.58
CA ARG A 131 6.95 13.29 -6.88
C ARG A 131 7.89 13.10 -8.07
N ILE A 132 9.05 13.75 -8.07
CA ILE A 132 10.06 13.59 -9.13
C ILE A 132 10.65 12.17 -9.08
N GLY A 133 10.98 11.66 -7.89
CA GLY A 133 11.48 10.30 -7.70
C GLY A 133 10.51 9.25 -8.22
N ASP A 134 9.22 9.40 -7.90
CA ASP A 134 8.15 8.50 -8.35
C ASP A 134 8.03 8.51 -9.88
N LEU A 135 8.07 9.69 -10.52
CA LEU A 135 8.06 9.79 -11.99
C LEU A 135 9.29 9.13 -12.61
N PHE A 136 10.47 9.34 -12.04
CA PHE A 136 11.69 8.71 -12.55
C PHE A 136 11.65 7.18 -12.44
N ASP A 137 11.14 6.62 -11.34
CA ASP A 137 10.94 5.16 -11.23
C ASP A 137 9.95 4.65 -12.31
N GLN A 138 8.88 5.39 -12.56
CA GLN A 138 7.93 5.04 -13.63
C GLN A 138 8.57 5.12 -15.01
N TYR A 139 9.33 6.17 -15.32
CA TYR A 139 10.01 6.31 -16.62
C TYR A 139 11.02 5.19 -16.87
N LEU A 140 11.73 4.74 -15.83
CA LEU A 140 12.66 3.61 -15.93
C LEU A 140 11.98 2.31 -16.37
N VAL A 141 10.68 2.14 -16.08
CA VAL A 141 9.92 0.93 -16.43
C VAL A 141 9.16 1.11 -17.75
N PHE A 142 8.45 2.23 -17.92
CA PHE A 142 7.51 2.42 -19.02
C PHE A 142 8.09 3.17 -20.22
N ARG A 143 9.17 3.95 -20.04
CA ARG A 143 9.83 4.74 -21.10
C ARG A 143 11.37 4.69 -20.99
N PRO A 144 12.00 3.50 -20.92
CA PRO A 144 13.44 3.39 -20.72
C PRO A 144 14.27 4.08 -21.83
N GLU A 145 13.80 4.08 -23.08
CA GLU A 145 14.51 4.74 -24.19
C GLU A 145 14.57 6.27 -24.04
N MET A 146 13.58 6.89 -23.37
CA MET A 146 13.61 8.31 -23.04
C MET A 146 14.77 8.61 -22.07
N ILE A 147 14.93 7.78 -21.05
CA ILE A 147 16.02 7.90 -20.07
C ILE A 147 17.39 7.75 -20.74
N PHE A 148 17.57 6.76 -21.61
CA PHE A 148 18.82 6.59 -22.36
C PHE A 148 19.13 7.78 -23.30
N ASN A 149 18.11 8.43 -23.86
CA ASN A 149 18.30 9.64 -24.66
C ASN A 149 18.73 10.84 -23.80
N TRP A 150 18.18 10.96 -22.59
CA TRP A 150 18.57 12.00 -21.63
C TRP A 150 20.03 11.86 -21.23
N GLU A 151 20.49 10.63 -20.98
CA GLU A 151 21.88 10.32 -20.63
C GLU A 151 22.86 10.65 -21.75
N LYS A 152 22.45 10.46 -23.01
CA LYS A 152 23.21 10.87 -24.20
C LYS A 152 23.19 12.38 -24.45
N GLY A 153 22.51 13.16 -23.63
CA GLY A 153 22.44 14.62 -23.75
C GLY A 153 21.55 15.12 -24.89
N ARG A 154 20.63 14.30 -25.40
CA ARG A 154 19.73 14.67 -26.53
C ARG A 154 18.64 15.68 -26.13
N ASP A 155 18.22 15.66 -24.87
CA ASP A 155 17.17 16.53 -24.35
C ASP A 155 17.70 17.53 -23.31
N HIS A 156 17.19 18.76 -23.37
CA HIS A 156 17.69 19.91 -22.60
C HIS A 156 16.71 20.45 -21.55
N HIS A 157 15.53 19.83 -21.36
CA HIS A 157 14.60 20.24 -20.32
C HIS A 157 15.09 19.86 -18.91
N TRP A 158 14.48 20.46 -17.88
CA TRP A 158 14.96 20.34 -16.49
C TRP A 158 15.00 18.89 -15.97
N GLN A 159 14.00 18.05 -16.31
CA GLN A 159 13.99 16.64 -15.90
C GLN A 159 15.20 15.86 -16.45
N ALA A 160 15.54 16.05 -17.74
CA ALA A 160 16.69 15.40 -18.37
C ALA A 160 18.01 15.89 -17.76
N TYR A 161 18.11 17.18 -17.46
CA TYR A 161 19.29 17.74 -16.79
C TYR A 161 19.46 17.18 -15.37
N LEU A 162 18.38 17.17 -14.59
CA LEU A 162 18.36 16.64 -13.23
C LEU A 162 18.70 15.14 -13.23
N TRP A 163 18.12 14.36 -14.14
CA TRP A 163 18.45 12.93 -14.30
C TRP A 163 19.94 12.72 -14.56
N ARG A 164 20.53 13.41 -15.55
CA ARG A 164 21.97 13.31 -15.85
C ARG A 164 22.85 13.61 -14.63
N LYS A 165 22.45 14.59 -13.80
CA LYS A 165 23.19 14.92 -12.56
C LYS A 165 23.08 13.80 -11.52
N LEU A 166 21.92 13.17 -11.41
CA LEU A 166 21.66 12.09 -10.44
C LEU A 166 22.29 10.75 -10.87
N SER A 167 22.34 10.48 -12.18
CA SER A 167 22.86 9.23 -12.74
C SER A 167 24.36 9.25 -13.06
N LEU A 168 25.02 10.41 -12.96
CA LEU A 168 26.44 10.57 -13.33
C LEU A 168 27.35 9.51 -12.69
N GLY A 169 28.05 8.74 -13.52
CA GLY A 169 28.96 7.66 -13.12
C GLY A 169 28.27 6.39 -12.62
N LYS A 170 26.94 6.34 -12.64
CA LYS A 170 26.09 5.22 -12.20
C LYS A 170 24.99 4.89 -13.22
N GLU A 171 25.15 5.28 -14.47
CA GLU A 171 24.15 5.13 -15.55
C GLU A 171 23.81 3.65 -15.81
N HIS A 172 24.73 2.73 -15.55
CA HIS A 172 24.48 1.30 -15.74
C HIS A 172 23.78 0.64 -14.54
N LEU A 173 23.63 1.34 -13.40
CA LEU A 173 23.13 0.78 -12.14
C LEU A 173 21.63 1.01 -11.89
N HIS A 174 20.98 1.89 -12.67
CA HIS A 174 19.53 2.06 -12.56
C HIS A 174 18.79 0.91 -13.25
N ARG A 175 17.50 0.72 -12.91
CA ARG A 175 16.68 -0.43 -13.34
C ARG A 175 16.72 -0.68 -14.87
N ALA A 176 16.56 0.37 -15.68
CA ALA A 176 16.64 0.27 -17.13
C ALA A 176 18.03 -0.15 -17.65
N GLY A 177 19.11 0.35 -17.06
CA GLY A 177 20.49 0.01 -17.42
C GLY A 177 20.81 -1.44 -17.09
N LEU A 178 20.46 -1.88 -15.87
CA LEU A 178 20.59 -3.28 -15.45
C LEU A 178 19.82 -4.23 -16.35
N TRP A 179 18.59 -3.86 -16.72
CA TRP A 179 17.78 -4.65 -17.64
C TRP A 179 18.40 -4.77 -19.02
N ARG A 180 18.92 -3.69 -19.61
CA ARG A 180 19.61 -3.74 -20.91
C ARG A 180 20.83 -4.65 -20.83
N ALA A 181 21.65 -4.52 -19.77
CA ALA A 181 22.81 -5.37 -19.54
C ALA A 181 22.42 -6.85 -19.37
N PHE A 182 21.35 -7.13 -18.64
CA PHE A 182 20.80 -8.47 -18.44
C PHE A 182 20.34 -9.11 -19.77
N LEU A 183 19.55 -8.40 -20.56
CA LEU A 183 19.08 -8.89 -21.86
C LEU A 183 20.24 -9.12 -22.83
N GLU A 184 21.22 -8.23 -22.88
CA GLU A 184 22.42 -8.43 -23.69
C GLU A 184 23.18 -9.69 -23.28
N LYS A 185 23.36 -9.93 -21.97
CA LYS A 185 24.08 -11.09 -21.47
C LYS A 185 23.35 -12.41 -21.78
N ILE A 186 22.02 -12.43 -21.64
CA ILE A 186 21.18 -13.58 -22.02
C ILE A 186 21.23 -13.86 -23.52
N ARG A 187 21.19 -12.82 -24.36
CA ARG A 187 21.26 -12.97 -25.82
C ARG A 187 22.63 -13.45 -26.29
N LYS A 188 23.72 -12.99 -25.67
CA LYS A 188 25.11 -13.33 -26.05
C LYS A 188 25.57 -14.69 -25.51
N SER A 189 24.93 -15.23 -24.47
CA SER A 189 25.29 -16.52 -23.87
C SER A 189 24.35 -17.63 -24.38
N PRO A 190 24.73 -18.43 -25.39
CA PRO A 190 23.90 -19.56 -25.86
C PRO A 190 24.01 -20.80 -24.97
N ARG A 191 24.90 -20.81 -23.98
CA ARG A 191 25.04 -21.90 -22.98
C ARG A 191 24.27 -21.56 -21.71
N GLN A 192 23.89 -22.60 -20.97
CA GLN A 192 23.19 -22.51 -19.69
C GLN A 192 23.93 -21.56 -18.74
N ILE A 193 23.23 -20.52 -18.30
CA ILE A 193 23.73 -19.60 -17.28
C ILE A 193 23.74 -20.36 -15.95
N GLU A 194 24.89 -20.42 -15.27
CA GLU A 194 24.99 -21.05 -13.95
C GLU A 194 23.98 -20.42 -12.97
N HIS A 195 23.36 -21.26 -12.13
CA HIS A 195 22.37 -20.84 -11.12
C HIS A 195 21.04 -20.25 -11.64
N PHE A 196 20.73 -20.39 -12.94
CA PHE A 196 19.39 -20.10 -13.45
C PHE A 196 18.35 -21.11 -12.93
N PRO A 197 17.11 -20.67 -12.66
CA PRO A 197 16.06 -21.56 -12.19
C PRO A 197 15.67 -22.56 -13.29
N GLY A 198 15.35 -23.81 -12.90
CA GLY A 198 14.94 -24.85 -13.85
C GLY A 198 13.61 -24.53 -14.56
N ARG A 199 12.66 -23.96 -13.81
CA ARG A 199 11.39 -23.44 -14.35
C ARG A 199 10.88 -22.26 -13.53
N ILE A 200 10.07 -21.45 -14.18
CA ILE A 200 9.40 -20.29 -13.60
C ILE A 200 7.94 -20.32 -14.04
N SER A 201 7.04 -20.15 -13.07
CA SER A 201 5.62 -20.01 -13.33
C SER A 201 5.19 -18.58 -13.02
N ILE A 202 4.45 -17.94 -13.92
CA ILE A 202 3.91 -16.59 -13.75
C ILE A 202 2.40 -16.74 -13.63
N PHE A 203 1.82 -16.40 -12.49
CA PHE A 203 0.45 -16.79 -12.18
C PHE A 203 -0.43 -15.62 -11.73
N GLY A 204 -1.64 -15.53 -12.31
CA GLY A 204 -2.66 -14.59 -11.87
C GLY A 204 -2.33 -13.13 -12.16
N ILE A 205 -1.56 -12.88 -13.22
CA ILE A 205 -1.17 -11.53 -13.63
C ILE A 205 -1.94 -11.13 -14.89
N SER A 206 -2.82 -10.15 -14.78
CA SER A 206 -3.66 -9.68 -15.90
C SER A 206 -2.96 -8.63 -16.79
N TYR A 207 -1.81 -8.12 -16.35
CA TYR A 207 -0.96 -7.21 -17.13
C TYR A 207 0.49 -7.27 -16.65
N LEU A 208 1.43 -7.40 -17.59
CA LEU A 208 2.85 -7.14 -17.37
C LEU A 208 3.31 -6.01 -18.30
N PRO A 209 4.08 -5.03 -17.81
CA PRO A 209 4.80 -4.12 -18.68
C PRO A 209 5.69 -4.86 -19.67
N LEU A 210 5.87 -4.30 -20.86
CA LEU A 210 6.73 -4.86 -21.91
C LEU A 210 8.14 -5.17 -21.38
N PHE A 211 8.66 -4.30 -20.51
CA PHE A 211 9.91 -4.48 -19.79
C PHE A 211 10.05 -5.86 -19.11
N HIS A 212 9.02 -6.29 -18.38
CA HIS A 212 9.02 -7.60 -17.70
C HIS A 212 8.83 -8.74 -18.70
N LEU A 213 7.93 -8.56 -19.67
CA LEU A 213 7.62 -9.57 -20.67
C LEU A 213 8.86 -9.94 -21.49
N GLU A 214 9.62 -8.95 -21.98
CA GLU A 214 10.87 -9.16 -22.71
C GLU A 214 11.93 -9.90 -21.86
N ALA A 215 11.99 -9.61 -20.56
CA ALA A 215 12.89 -10.31 -19.65
C ALA A 215 12.50 -11.80 -19.52
N PHE A 216 11.22 -12.11 -19.35
CA PHE A 216 10.75 -13.50 -19.29
C PHE A 216 10.93 -14.25 -20.61
N VAL A 217 10.71 -13.58 -21.75
CA VAL A 217 11.01 -14.13 -23.09
C VAL A 217 12.52 -14.36 -23.28
N GLY A 218 13.36 -13.49 -22.74
CA GLY A 218 14.81 -13.73 -22.71
C GLY A 218 15.17 -14.96 -21.88
N ILE A 219 14.58 -15.07 -20.69
CA ILE A 219 14.80 -16.19 -19.76
C ILE A 219 14.29 -17.53 -20.33
N SER A 220 13.21 -17.52 -21.10
CA SER A 220 12.60 -18.74 -21.66
C SER A 220 13.52 -19.52 -22.62
N ARG A 221 14.58 -18.88 -23.13
CA ARG A 221 15.64 -19.54 -23.90
C ARG A 221 16.47 -20.50 -23.07
N HIS A 222 16.58 -20.25 -21.76
CA HIS A 222 17.44 -20.98 -20.82
C HIS A 222 16.66 -21.83 -19.82
N SER A 223 15.42 -21.45 -19.53
CA SER A 223 14.54 -22.08 -18.54
C SER A 223 13.15 -22.32 -19.13
N GLN A 224 12.39 -23.23 -18.53
CA GLN A 224 10.96 -23.32 -18.85
C GLN A 224 10.21 -22.15 -18.20
N VAL A 225 9.50 -21.35 -18.98
CA VAL A 225 8.66 -20.26 -18.46
C VAL A 225 7.21 -20.56 -18.79
N ASN A 226 6.38 -20.66 -17.76
CA ASN A 226 4.95 -20.95 -17.89
C ASN A 226 4.13 -19.73 -17.46
N LEU A 227 3.45 -19.07 -18.38
CA LEU A 227 2.55 -17.95 -18.11
C LEU A 227 1.12 -18.45 -18.00
N PHE A 228 0.51 -18.30 -16.82
CA PHE A 228 -0.89 -18.65 -16.56
C PHE A 228 -1.73 -17.37 -16.57
N LEU A 229 -2.41 -17.15 -17.69
CA LEU A 229 -3.20 -15.96 -17.95
C LEU A 229 -4.69 -16.27 -17.83
N MET A 230 -5.36 -15.57 -16.92
CA MET A 230 -6.82 -15.53 -16.93
C MET A 230 -7.28 -14.67 -18.10
N ASN A 231 -7.93 -15.30 -19.07
CA ASN A 231 -8.49 -14.62 -20.23
C ASN A 231 -10.03 -14.73 -20.15
N PRO A 232 -10.76 -13.61 -20.05
CA PRO A 232 -12.21 -13.65 -19.94
C PRO A 232 -12.92 -14.08 -21.23
N CYS A 233 -12.22 -14.09 -22.37
CA CYS A 233 -12.79 -14.35 -23.69
C CYS A 233 -11.95 -15.38 -24.46
N LYS A 234 -12.64 -16.29 -25.17
CA LYS A 234 -12.02 -17.33 -25.97
C LYS A 234 -11.54 -16.78 -27.32
N GLU A 235 -12.31 -15.87 -27.92
CA GLU A 235 -11.93 -15.20 -29.14
C GLU A 235 -10.82 -14.17 -28.89
N TYR A 236 -10.07 -13.81 -29.94
CA TYR A 236 -9.14 -12.70 -29.86
C TYR A 236 -9.92 -11.38 -29.74
N TRP A 237 -9.53 -10.52 -28.79
CA TRP A 237 -10.21 -9.27 -28.50
C TRP A 237 -9.26 -8.09 -28.30
N GLY A 238 -8.03 -8.19 -28.82
CA GLY A 238 -7.00 -7.15 -28.75
C GLY A 238 -7.38 -5.84 -29.47
N ASP A 239 -8.27 -5.91 -30.46
CA ASP A 239 -8.62 -4.77 -31.31
C ASP A 239 -10.05 -4.24 -31.12
N ILE A 240 -10.80 -4.78 -30.15
CA ILE A 240 -12.17 -4.33 -29.90
C ILE A 240 -12.18 -2.88 -29.45
N VAL A 241 -13.17 -2.09 -29.88
CA VAL A 241 -13.30 -0.68 -29.49
C VAL A 241 -14.62 -0.41 -28.78
N SER A 242 -14.59 0.47 -27.78
CA SER A 242 -15.84 0.90 -27.13
C SER A 242 -16.61 1.91 -27.99
N GLY A 243 -17.93 1.96 -27.86
CA GLY A 243 -18.75 2.94 -28.59
C GLY A 243 -18.40 4.42 -28.29
N ARG A 244 -17.78 4.71 -27.13
CA ARG A 244 -17.24 6.05 -26.80
C ARG A 244 -15.93 6.32 -27.56
N GLU A 245 -15.05 5.33 -27.67
CA GLU A 245 -13.81 5.40 -28.46
C GLU A 245 -14.12 5.56 -29.94
N THR A 246 -15.04 4.77 -30.51
CA THR A 246 -15.51 4.92 -31.90
C THR A 246 -15.98 6.34 -32.19
N ARG A 247 -16.75 6.97 -31.27
CA ARG A 247 -17.20 8.36 -31.40
C ARG A 247 -16.04 9.37 -31.32
N LYS A 248 -15.04 9.14 -30.45
CA LYS A 248 -13.84 9.99 -30.36
C LYS A 248 -12.95 9.87 -31.60
N ILE A 249 -12.73 8.65 -32.11
CA ILE A 249 -11.98 8.36 -33.34
C ILE A 249 -12.66 9.04 -34.53
N ARG A 250 -13.98 8.85 -34.68
CA ARG A 250 -14.78 9.51 -35.73
C ARG A 250 -14.75 11.04 -35.62
N LYS A 251 -14.77 11.62 -34.42
CA LYS A 251 -14.61 13.08 -34.19
C LYS A 251 -13.19 13.61 -34.47
N LYS A 252 -12.14 12.83 -34.22
CA LYS A 252 -10.74 13.21 -34.53
C LYS A 252 -10.46 13.13 -36.02
N HIS A 253 -11.05 12.15 -36.73
CA HIS A 253 -10.83 11.93 -38.16
C HIS A 253 -11.80 12.69 -39.08
N THR A 254 -12.77 13.43 -38.56
CA THR A 254 -13.63 14.32 -39.38
C THR A 254 -12.91 15.57 -39.92
N ARG A 255 -11.59 15.72 -39.65
CA ARG A 255 -10.73 16.79 -40.18
C ARG A 255 -9.78 16.35 -41.29
N SER A 256 -9.72 15.05 -41.61
CA SER A 256 -8.88 14.50 -42.67
C SER A 256 -9.77 13.71 -43.62
N ASN A 257 -9.77 14.08 -44.90
CA ASN A 257 -10.67 13.49 -45.92
C ASN A 257 -10.32 12.04 -46.32
N ASP A 258 -9.37 11.40 -45.63
CA ASP A 258 -9.00 10.00 -45.85
C ASP A 258 -9.76 9.12 -44.85
N ILE A 259 -10.98 8.76 -45.21
CA ILE A 259 -11.65 7.61 -44.60
C ILE A 259 -11.10 6.38 -45.34
N SER A 260 -10.01 5.80 -44.86
CA SER A 260 -9.68 4.43 -45.25
C SER A 260 -10.62 3.48 -44.51
N GLU A 261 -11.21 2.56 -45.27
CA GLU A 261 -11.97 1.39 -44.83
C GLU A 261 -11.14 0.39 -43.98
N GLU A 262 -9.93 0.77 -43.54
CA GLU A 262 -8.94 -0.09 -42.87
C GLU A 262 -9.06 -0.14 -41.34
N LEU A 263 -9.83 0.76 -40.70
CA LEU A 263 -10.16 0.60 -39.28
C LEU A 263 -11.32 -0.39 -39.13
N TYR A 264 -11.00 -1.69 -39.18
CA TYR A 264 -11.89 -2.79 -38.78
C TYR A 264 -12.22 -2.65 -37.28
N LEU A 265 -13.21 -1.82 -36.96
CA LEU A 265 -13.72 -1.67 -35.60
C LEU A 265 -14.68 -2.84 -35.31
N GLU A 266 -14.17 -3.91 -34.71
CA GLU A 266 -15.00 -5.06 -34.33
C GLU A 266 -16.00 -4.66 -33.22
N GLU A 267 -17.31 -4.75 -33.51
CA GLU A 267 -18.36 -4.63 -32.50
C GLU A 267 -18.39 -5.89 -31.60
N GLY A 268 -17.49 -5.96 -30.62
CA GLY A 268 -17.46 -7.03 -29.62
C GLY A 268 -18.41 -6.82 -28.43
N ASN A 269 -18.18 -7.56 -27.33
CA ASN A 269 -18.91 -7.37 -26.07
C ASN A 269 -18.65 -5.97 -25.48
N ARG A 270 -19.73 -5.24 -25.14
CA ARG A 270 -19.63 -3.84 -24.67
C ARG A 270 -18.96 -3.68 -23.32
N LEU A 271 -19.17 -4.62 -22.39
CA LEU A 271 -18.55 -4.58 -21.07
C LEU A 271 -17.04 -4.75 -21.22
N LEU A 272 -16.63 -5.79 -21.96
CA LEU A 272 -15.22 -6.06 -22.24
C LEU A 272 -14.54 -4.90 -22.97
N ALA A 273 -15.20 -4.29 -23.95
CA ALA A 273 -14.67 -3.12 -24.66
C ALA A 273 -14.46 -1.89 -23.75
N SER A 274 -15.33 -1.68 -22.76
CA SER A 274 -15.24 -0.52 -21.86
C SER A 274 -14.34 -0.72 -20.64
N MET A 275 -14.26 -1.94 -20.11
CA MET A 275 -13.57 -2.25 -18.85
C MET A 275 -12.29 -3.06 -19.06
N GLY A 276 -12.09 -3.68 -20.22
CA GLY A 276 -10.98 -4.56 -20.54
C GLY A 276 -9.74 -3.88 -21.12
N THR A 277 -9.63 -2.56 -21.13
CA THR A 277 -8.54 -1.83 -21.83
C THR A 277 -7.13 -2.30 -21.45
N LEU A 278 -6.88 -2.62 -20.18
CA LEU A 278 -5.58 -3.17 -19.76
C LEU A 278 -5.32 -4.57 -20.31
N GLY A 279 -6.32 -5.46 -20.24
CA GLY A 279 -6.21 -6.83 -20.76
C GLY A 279 -6.08 -6.86 -22.28
N ARG A 280 -6.78 -5.97 -22.99
CA ARG A 280 -6.70 -5.77 -24.43
C ARG A 280 -5.27 -5.50 -24.89
N ASN A 281 -4.62 -4.52 -24.26
CA ASN A 281 -3.22 -4.18 -24.53
C ASN A 281 -2.29 -5.36 -24.24
N PHE A 282 -2.55 -6.12 -23.16
CA PHE A 282 -1.71 -7.24 -22.78
C PHE A 282 -1.83 -8.43 -23.73
N ILE A 283 -3.04 -8.76 -24.17
CA ILE A 283 -3.29 -9.85 -25.11
C ILE A 283 -2.65 -9.55 -26.46
N SER A 284 -2.78 -8.32 -26.96
CA SER A 284 -2.07 -7.89 -28.18
C SER A 284 -0.56 -8.11 -28.05
N LEU A 285 0.05 -7.71 -26.94
CA LEU A 285 1.49 -7.94 -26.69
C LEU A 285 1.87 -9.42 -26.62
N ILE A 286 1.00 -10.27 -26.05
CA ILE A 286 1.26 -11.71 -25.92
C ILE A 286 1.14 -12.43 -27.26
N SER A 287 0.15 -12.05 -28.08
CA SER A 287 -0.09 -12.68 -29.38
C SER A 287 1.09 -12.52 -30.35
N ASP A 288 1.91 -11.49 -30.17
CA ASP A 288 3.13 -11.26 -30.95
C ASP A 288 4.33 -12.12 -30.51
N LEU A 289 4.22 -12.87 -29.41
CA LEU A 289 5.32 -13.67 -28.87
C LEU A 289 5.38 -15.08 -29.47
N ASP A 290 6.59 -15.52 -29.82
CA ASP A 290 6.87 -16.91 -30.17
C ASP A 290 6.76 -17.81 -28.93
N SER A 291 5.62 -18.51 -28.81
CA SER A 291 5.25 -19.29 -27.63
C SER A 291 4.30 -20.44 -27.95
N GLN A 292 4.28 -21.45 -27.08
CA GLN A 292 3.30 -22.52 -27.13
C GLN A 292 2.06 -22.13 -26.33
N VAL A 293 0.91 -21.99 -26.99
CA VAL A 293 -0.34 -21.58 -26.35
C VAL A 293 -1.22 -22.80 -26.08
N PHE A 294 -1.71 -22.91 -24.85
CA PHE A 294 -2.60 -23.95 -24.35
C PHE A 294 -3.91 -23.32 -23.88
N GLU A 295 -4.98 -23.50 -24.66
CA GLU A 295 -6.30 -22.94 -24.38
C GLU A 295 -7.15 -23.91 -23.56
N LEU A 296 -7.55 -23.49 -22.36
CA LEU A 296 -8.24 -24.30 -21.35
C LEU A 296 -9.55 -23.65 -20.92
N PHE A 297 -10.31 -23.14 -21.89
CA PHE A 297 -11.60 -22.51 -21.65
C PHE A 297 -12.68 -23.54 -21.28
N LYS A 298 -13.47 -23.25 -20.25
CA LYS A 298 -14.66 -24.02 -19.88
C LYS A 298 -15.91 -23.24 -20.28
N GLU A 299 -16.87 -23.90 -20.91
CA GLU A 299 -18.14 -23.25 -21.26
C GLU A 299 -19.09 -23.22 -20.04
N ASN A 300 -19.76 -22.10 -19.85
CA ASN A 300 -20.81 -21.97 -18.84
C ASN A 300 -22.09 -22.59 -19.38
N GLN A 301 -22.59 -23.62 -18.70
CA GLN A 301 -23.85 -24.30 -19.07
C GLN A 301 -25.07 -23.73 -18.34
N GLY A 302 -24.87 -22.88 -17.35
CA GLY A 302 -25.96 -22.44 -16.49
C GLY A 302 -26.83 -21.35 -17.08
N HIS A 303 -28.01 -21.20 -16.47
CA HIS A 303 -29.10 -20.39 -16.98
C HIS A 303 -29.23 -19.03 -16.28
N THR A 304 -28.43 -18.77 -15.24
CA THR A 304 -28.54 -17.52 -14.47
C THR A 304 -28.11 -16.29 -15.26
N ILE A 305 -28.56 -15.11 -14.83
CA ILE A 305 -28.18 -13.80 -15.38
C ILE A 305 -26.66 -13.64 -15.31
N LEU A 306 -26.03 -14.00 -14.19
CA LEU A 306 -24.57 -13.94 -14.05
C LEU A 306 -23.86 -14.81 -15.09
N GLU A 307 -24.27 -16.08 -15.21
CA GLU A 307 -23.65 -17.02 -16.16
C GLU A 307 -23.87 -16.62 -17.61
N LYS A 308 -25.03 -16.03 -17.93
CA LYS A 308 -25.29 -15.46 -19.27
C LYS A 308 -24.36 -14.29 -19.59
N ILE A 309 -24.17 -13.36 -18.65
CA ILE A 309 -23.23 -12.25 -18.84
C ILE A 309 -21.81 -12.79 -19.02
N GLN A 310 -21.39 -13.76 -18.21
CA GLN A 310 -20.09 -14.41 -18.34
C GLN A 310 -19.93 -15.15 -19.68
N SER A 311 -20.97 -15.85 -20.14
CA SER A 311 -20.99 -16.54 -21.44
C SER A 311 -20.91 -15.57 -22.62
N ASP A 312 -21.60 -14.44 -22.53
CA ASP A 312 -21.56 -13.39 -23.54
C ASP A 312 -20.17 -12.74 -23.62
N ILE A 313 -19.50 -12.52 -22.48
CA ILE A 313 -18.11 -12.05 -22.44
C ILE A 313 -17.19 -13.13 -23.03
N LEU A 314 -17.38 -14.40 -22.64
CA LEU A 314 -16.56 -15.53 -23.09
C LEU A 314 -16.55 -15.69 -24.61
N ARG A 315 -17.72 -15.49 -25.25
CA ARG A 315 -17.95 -15.67 -26.69
C ARG A 315 -17.84 -14.38 -27.51
N LEU A 316 -17.39 -13.29 -26.88
CA LEU A 316 -17.32 -11.94 -27.45
C LEU A 316 -18.67 -11.44 -28.03
N LYS A 317 -19.79 -11.91 -27.49
CA LYS A 317 -21.14 -11.55 -27.98
C LYS A 317 -21.73 -10.39 -27.20
N ASN A 318 -22.49 -9.57 -27.92
CA ASN A 318 -23.30 -8.52 -27.33
C ASN A 318 -24.77 -8.83 -27.59
N ARG A 319 -25.52 -9.19 -26.55
CA ARG A 319 -26.97 -9.40 -26.67
C ARG A 319 -27.64 -8.07 -26.99
N ARG A 320 -28.17 -7.95 -28.21
CA ARG A 320 -29.03 -6.83 -28.57
C ARG A 320 -30.40 -7.05 -27.93
N PHE A 321 -31.00 -5.98 -27.43
CA PHE A 321 -32.37 -6.00 -26.96
C PHE A 321 -33.26 -6.43 -28.13
N SER A 322 -33.79 -7.65 -28.06
CA SER A 322 -34.69 -8.18 -29.07
C SER A 322 -36.12 -7.99 -28.59
N PHE A 323 -37.00 -7.50 -29.47
CA PHE A 323 -38.44 -7.46 -29.23
C PHE A 323 -39.10 -8.85 -29.40
N LEU A 324 -38.30 -9.90 -29.65
CA LEU A 324 -38.78 -11.27 -29.65
C LEU A 324 -39.20 -11.69 -28.23
N PRO A 325 -40.22 -12.57 -28.10
CA PRO A 325 -40.60 -13.11 -26.80
C PRO A 325 -39.38 -13.77 -26.13
N PRO A 326 -39.23 -13.63 -24.80
CA PRO A 326 -38.14 -14.26 -24.08
C PRO A 326 -38.14 -15.76 -24.34
N ASP A 327 -36.94 -16.34 -24.49
CA ASP A 327 -36.79 -17.79 -24.61
C ASP A 327 -37.49 -18.44 -23.40
N PRO A 328 -38.40 -19.42 -23.59
CA PRO A 328 -39.06 -20.10 -22.47
C PRO A 328 -38.08 -20.79 -21.51
N HIS A 329 -36.82 -21.00 -21.90
CA HIS A 329 -35.74 -21.48 -21.05
C HIS A 329 -34.97 -20.38 -20.30
N ASP A 330 -35.24 -19.10 -20.58
CA ASP A 330 -34.65 -18.01 -19.81
C ASP A 330 -35.34 -17.89 -18.44
N PRO A 331 -34.61 -18.01 -17.31
CA PRO A 331 -35.21 -17.82 -16.00
C PRO A 331 -35.82 -16.43 -15.89
N SER A 332 -36.98 -16.37 -15.25
CA SER A 332 -37.61 -15.09 -14.94
C SER A 332 -36.65 -14.23 -14.10
N PRO A 333 -36.45 -12.95 -14.44
CA PRO A 333 -35.67 -12.02 -13.63
C PRO A 333 -36.16 -11.95 -12.17
N ALA A 334 -37.41 -12.35 -11.90
CA ALA A 334 -38.00 -12.34 -10.56
C ALA A 334 -37.53 -13.49 -9.66
N THR A 335 -36.93 -14.55 -10.22
CA THR A 335 -36.48 -15.74 -9.47
C THR A 335 -34.96 -15.85 -9.36
N ASP A 336 -34.23 -15.08 -10.16
CA ASP A 336 -32.78 -15.14 -10.21
C ASP A 336 -32.14 -14.12 -9.26
N SER A 337 -31.36 -14.64 -8.31
CA SER A 337 -30.68 -13.85 -7.29
C SER A 337 -29.16 -13.74 -7.51
N SER A 338 -28.65 -14.14 -8.68
CA SER A 338 -27.21 -14.20 -9.02
C SER A 338 -26.56 -12.82 -9.19
N VAL A 339 -27.32 -11.82 -9.61
CA VAL A 339 -26.89 -10.42 -9.69
C VAL A 339 -27.92 -9.54 -9.01
N GLN A 340 -27.50 -8.79 -7.99
CA GLN A 340 -28.37 -7.92 -7.22
C GLN A 340 -27.78 -6.53 -7.11
N ILE A 341 -28.64 -5.51 -7.10
CA ILE A 341 -28.27 -4.12 -6.91
C ILE A 341 -29.04 -3.60 -5.70
N HIS A 342 -28.30 -3.14 -4.69
CA HIS A 342 -28.85 -2.63 -3.44
C HIS A 342 -28.54 -1.14 -3.35
N SER A 343 -29.57 -0.33 -3.09
CA SER A 343 -29.43 1.12 -2.86
C SER A 343 -29.74 1.42 -1.40
N CYS A 344 -28.74 1.90 -0.67
CA CYS A 344 -28.81 2.12 0.78
C CYS A 344 -28.58 3.60 1.13
N HIS A 345 -29.07 4.03 2.29
CA HIS A 345 -29.03 5.45 2.70
C HIS A 345 -27.69 5.88 3.33
N SER A 346 -26.89 4.93 3.84
CA SER A 346 -25.61 5.21 4.51
C SER A 346 -24.72 3.96 4.50
N PRO A 347 -23.39 4.11 4.73
CA PRO A 347 -22.47 2.97 4.87
C PRO A 347 -22.88 2.00 5.98
N MET A 348 -23.38 2.51 7.12
CA MET A 348 -23.92 1.68 8.20
C MET A 348 -25.07 0.80 7.68
N ARG A 349 -26.07 1.42 7.03
CA ARG A 349 -27.23 0.69 6.52
C ARG A 349 -26.87 -0.30 5.42
N GLU A 350 -25.88 0.04 4.59
CA GLU A 350 -25.36 -0.85 3.54
C GLU A 350 -24.75 -2.12 4.12
N ILE A 351 -23.95 -2.00 5.19
CA ILE A 351 -23.36 -3.16 5.87
C ILE A 351 -24.41 -3.98 6.63
N GLU A 352 -25.43 -3.35 7.24
CA GLU A 352 -26.58 -4.07 7.84
C GLU A 352 -27.33 -4.90 6.80
N VAL A 353 -27.68 -4.30 5.66
CA VAL A 353 -28.35 -4.99 4.56
C VAL A 353 -27.49 -6.13 4.00
N LEU A 354 -26.17 -5.91 3.91
CA LEU A 354 -25.23 -6.94 3.50
C LEU A 354 -25.22 -8.13 4.48
N HIS A 355 -25.21 -7.86 5.79
CA HIS A 355 -25.25 -8.89 6.83
C HIS A 355 -26.54 -9.71 6.75
N ASP A 356 -27.70 -9.05 6.64
CA ASP A 356 -29.00 -9.73 6.47
C ASP A 356 -29.03 -10.61 5.21
N ASN A 357 -28.48 -10.10 4.10
CA ASN A 357 -28.38 -10.86 2.85
C ASN A 357 -27.49 -12.10 3.00
N PHE A 358 -26.38 -12.02 3.74
CA PHE A 358 -25.53 -13.18 4.00
C PHE A 358 -26.24 -14.23 4.84
N LEU A 359 -27.00 -13.83 5.86
CA LEU A 359 -27.81 -14.78 6.64
C LEU A 359 -28.82 -15.51 5.74
N ALA A 360 -29.51 -14.78 4.86
CA ALA A 360 -30.45 -15.37 3.92
C ALA A 360 -29.75 -16.31 2.91
N MET A 361 -28.53 -16.00 2.48
CA MET A 361 -27.74 -16.86 1.60
C MET A 361 -27.31 -18.16 2.32
N PHE A 362 -26.83 -18.07 3.56
CA PHE A 362 -26.44 -19.25 4.35
C PHE A 362 -27.64 -20.13 4.71
N GLU A 363 -28.83 -19.54 4.92
CA GLU A 363 -30.05 -20.31 5.15
C GLU A 363 -30.51 -21.05 3.88
N LYS A 364 -30.33 -20.43 2.71
CA LYS A 364 -30.73 -21.00 1.41
C LYS A 364 -29.76 -22.08 0.90
N ASP A 365 -28.46 -21.90 1.12
CA ASP A 365 -27.40 -22.81 0.64
C ASP A 365 -26.48 -23.25 1.80
N PRO A 366 -26.69 -24.46 2.35
CA PRO A 366 -25.87 -25.01 3.44
C PRO A 366 -24.40 -25.27 3.07
N ASP A 367 -24.06 -25.40 1.77
CA ASP A 367 -22.69 -25.64 1.30
C ASP A 367 -21.89 -24.33 1.15
N LEU A 368 -22.55 -23.18 1.31
CA LEU A 368 -21.89 -21.88 1.26
C LEU A 368 -21.16 -21.61 2.58
N MET A 369 -19.84 -21.54 2.53
CA MET A 369 -19.04 -21.19 3.70
C MET A 369 -18.68 -19.70 3.71
N PRO A 370 -18.49 -19.07 4.88
CA PRO A 370 -18.04 -17.67 4.98
C PRO A 370 -16.78 -17.34 4.17
N LYS A 371 -15.83 -18.28 4.09
CA LYS A 371 -14.60 -18.15 3.28
C LYS A 371 -14.84 -18.04 1.78
N ASP A 372 -16.02 -18.45 1.29
CA ASP A 372 -16.39 -18.41 -0.13
C ASP A 372 -16.96 -17.03 -0.53
N ILE A 373 -16.99 -16.08 0.40
CA ILE A 373 -17.53 -14.73 0.24
C ILE A 373 -16.43 -13.68 0.36
N ILE A 374 -16.38 -12.77 -0.61
CA ILE A 374 -15.53 -11.58 -0.59
C ILE A 374 -16.35 -10.30 -0.70
N VAL A 375 -15.99 -9.31 0.10
CA VAL A 375 -16.56 -7.95 0.07
C VAL A 375 -15.45 -6.97 -0.26
N MET A 376 -15.63 -6.22 -1.35
CA MET A 376 -14.66 -5.23 -1.81
C MET A 376 -15.25 -3.82 -1.77
N THR A 377 -14.45 -2.86 -1.32
CA THR A 377 -14.84 -1.45 -1.23
C THR A 377 -13.77 -0.52 -1.83
N PRO A 378 -14.15 0.62 -2.43
CA PRO A 378 -13.20 1.64 -2.85
C PRO A 378 -12.45 2.28 -1.68
N ASP A 379 -12.96 2.23 -0.45
CA ASP A 379 -12.24 2.72 0.74
C ASP A 379 -12.54 1.81 1.94
N ILE A 380 -11.59 0.93 2.25
CA ILE A 380 -11.72 0.00 3.37
C ILE A 380 -11.64 0.71 4.72
N HIS A 381 -10.94 1.84 4.81
CA HIS A 381 -10.79 2.58 6.06
C HIS A 381 -12.09 3.24 6.49
N LEU A 382 -12.87 3.73 5.52
CA LEU A 382 -14.21 4.26 5.79
C LEU A 382 -15.15 3.16 6.29
N TYR A 383 -15.10 1.97 5.69
CA TYR A 383 -16.03 0.89 6.00
C TYR A 383 -15.65 0.04 7.23
N ALA A 384 -14.37 -0.03 7.60
CA ALA A 384 -13.90 -0.90 8.67
C ALA A 384 -14.63 -0.72 10.02
N PRO A 385 -14.89 0.51 10.53
CA PRO A 385 -15.64 0.70 11.77
C PRO A 385 -17.09 0.20 11.67
N PHE A 386 -17.74 0.37 10.51
CA PHE A 386 -19.12 -0.10 10.30
C PHE A 386 -19.19 -1.62 10.20
N VAL A 387 -18.20 -2.24 9.55
CA VAL A 387 -18.07 -3.70 9.52
C VAL A 387 -17.88 -4.26 10.93
N GLN A 388 -17.01 -3.66 11.75
CA GLN A 388 -16.82 -4.06 13.14
C GLN A 388 -18.10 -3.87 13.97
N ALA A 389 -18.82 -2.76 13.78
CA ALA A 389 -20.07 -2.51 14.50
C ALA A 389 -21.16 -3.54 14.17
N VAL A 390 -21.33 -3.89 12.90
CA VAL A 390 -22.41 -4.79 12.46
C VAL A 390 -22.04 -6.27 12.67
N PHE A 391 -20.84 -6.69 12.29
CA PHE A 391 -20.43 -8.11 12.36
C PHE A 391 -19.78 -8.46 13.72
N GLY A 392 -19.11 -7.51 14.37
CA GLY A 392 -18.40 -7.73 15.63
C GLY A 392 -19.29 -7.63 16.88
N ALA A 393 -20.34 -6.81 16.87
CA ALA A 393 -21.21 -6.60 18.03
C ALA A 393 -22.36 -7.63 18.17
N GLN A 394 -22.35 -8.73 17.39
CA GLN A 394 -23.41 -9.72 17.43
C GLN A 394 -23.29 -10.65 18.66
N ILE A 395 -24.26 -10.54 19.57
CA ILE A 395 -24.35 -11.36 20.79
C ILE A 395 -25.02 -12.71 20.50
N ASP A 396 -25.94 -12.76 19.52
CA ASP A 396 -26.62 -13.98 19.12
C ASP A 396 -25.69 -14.85 18.27
N GLU A 397 -25.29 -16.02 18.79
CA GLU A 397 -24.42 -16.96 18.10
C GLU A 397 -24.97 -17.39 16.73
N LYS A 398 -26.30 -17.44 16.56
CA LYS A 398 -26.92 -17.83 15.28
C LYS A 398 -26.75 -16.80 14.18
N LYS A 399 -26.54 -15.53 14.54
CA LYS A 399 -26.35 -14.40 13.60
C LYS A 399 -24.88 -14.03 13.43
N ARG A 400 -23.98 -14.72 14.14
CA ARG A 400 -22.55 -14.44 14.13
C ARG A 400 -21.92 -15.03 12.88
N ILE A 401 -21.49 -14.16 11.98
CA ILE A 401 -20.73 -14.53 10.78
C ILE A 401 -19.26 -14.20 11.05
N PRO A 402 -18.34 -15.17 10.97
CA PRO A 402 -16.91 -14.89 11.11
C PRO A 402 -16.47 -14.03 9.93
N PHE A 403 -15.74 -12.96 10.22
CA PHE A 403 -15.24 -12.02 9.22
C PHE A 403 -13.79 -11.65 9.49
N THR A 404 -13.13 -11.11 8.49
CA THR A 404 -11.83 -10.49 8.64
C THR A 404 -11.70 -9.30 7.71
N ILE A 405 -11.02 -8.25 8.17
CA ILE A 405 -10.73 -7.07 7.38
C ILE A 405 -9.26 -7.12 6.98
N ALA A 406 -8.98 -6.98 5.69
CA ALA A 406 -7.65 -6.99 5.11
C ALA A 406 -7.35 -5.65 4.44
N ASP A 407 -6.07 -5.46 4.06
CA ASP A 407 -5.54 -4.26 3.41
C ASP A 407 -5.69 -2.96 4.23
N GLN A 408 -5.60 -3.06 5.56
CA GLN A 408 -5.44 -1.88 6.41
C GLN A 408 -3.96 -1.52 6.56
N SER A 409 -3.67 -0.21 6.56
CA SER A 409 -2.32 0.31 6.84
C SER A 409 -1.94 0.06 8.29
N ILE A 410 -0.66 -0.27 8.58
CA ILE A 410 -0.18 -0.46 9.96
C ILE A 410 -0.42 0.80 10.81
N MET A 411 -0.35 1.98 10.19
CA MET A 411 -0.58 3.27 10.86
C MET A 411 -1.91 3.34 11.63
N LYS A 412 -2.98 2.66 11.17
CA LYS A 412 -4.31 2.72 11.78
C LYS A 412 -4.65 1.53 12.67
N GLU A 413 -3.97 0.38 12.48
CA GLU A 413 -4.19 -0.80 13.31
C GLU A 413 -3.32 -0.79 14.57
N SER A 414 -2.09 -0.25 14.48
CA SER A 414 -1.14 -0.28 15.59
C SER A 414 -1.31 0.92 16.52
N ARG A 415 -1.73 0.65 17.76
CA ARG A 415 -1.82 1.63 18.84
C ARG A 415 -0.47 2.24 19.20
N ILE A 416 0.61 1.47 19.02
CA ILE A 416 1.99 1.94 19.23
C ILE A 416 2.32 3.03 18.21
N ILE A 417 2.01 2.82 16.92
CA ILE A 417 2.26 3.83 15.89
C ILE A 417 1.39 5.06 16.11
N GLU A 418 0.11 4.89 16.45
CA GLU A 418 -0.79 6.00 16.78
C GLU A 418 -0.25 6.83 17.97
N GLY A 419 0.15 6.17 19.05
CA GLY A 419 0.75 6.81 20.22
C GLY A 419 2.07 7.51 19.89
N PHE A 420 2.94 6.88 19.10
CA PHE A 420 4.20 7.46 18.66
C PHE A 420 3.99 8.72 17.81
N ILE A 421 3.09 8.67 16.83
CA ILE A 421 2.74 9.83 16.00
C ILE A 421 2.13 10.95 16.86
N SER A 422 1.30 10.59 17.85
CA SER A 422 0.71 11.53 18.81
C SER A 422 1.78 12.23 19.65
N ILE A 423 2.86 11.54 20.07
CA ILE A 423 4.02 12.14 20.73
C ILE A 423 4.73 13.12 19.79
N LEU A 424 4.96 12.75 18.52
CA LEU A 424 5.58 13.66 17.55
C LEU A 424 4.74 14.91 17.30
N ASP A 425 3.41 14.79 17.35
CA ASP A 425 2.46 15.89 17.18
C ASP A 425 2.42 16.88 18.34
N LEU A 426 3.12 16.60 19.44
CA LEU A 426 3.21 17.50 20.57
C LEU A 426 4.11 18.72 20.31
N LYS A 427 5.13 18.63 19.43
CA LYS A 427 6.06 19.73 19.14
C LYS A 427 5.34 21.03 18.78
N ASN A 428 4.36 20.94 17.88
CA ASN A 428 3.61 22.10 17.39
C ASN A 428 2.29 22.31 18.16
N SER A 429 2.13 21.62 19.28
CA SER A 429 0.93 21.68 20.11
C SER A 429 1.09 22.66 21.26
N ARG A 430 -0.03 22.99 21.92
CA ARG A 430 -0.02 23.75 23.17
C ARG A 430 0.30 22.88 24.40
N MET A 431 0.64 21.59 24.23
CA MET A 431 0.78 20.64 25.33
C MET A 431 -0.45 20.70 26.27
N SER A 432 -1.66 20.59 25.69
CA SER A 432 -2.89 20.63 26.48
C SER A 432 -3.02 19.39 27.35
N VAL A 433 -3.70 19.54 28.50
CA VAL A 433 -4.04 18.42 29.41
C VAL A 433 -4.60 17.23 28.63
N ASN A 434 -5.62 17.45 27.80
CA ASN A 434 -6.27 16.36 27.07
C ASN A 434 -5.31 15.56 26.18
N ARG A 435 -4.31 16.21 25.55
CA ARG A 435 -3.36 15.49 24.69
C ARG A 435 -2.37 14.66 25.50
N VAL A 436 -1.93 15.19 26.63
CA VAL A 436 -0.98 14.49 27.53
C VAL A 436 -1.67 13.32 28.23
N MET A 437 -2.91 13.52 28.69
CA MET A 437 -3.69 12.46 29.33
C MET A 437 -4.10 11.37 28.35
N ALA A 438 -4.48 11.72 27.11
CA ALA A 438 -4.77 10.72 26.08
C ALA A 438 -3.58 9.78 25.79
N LEU A 439 -2.34 10.26 25.90
CA LEU A 439 -1.15 9.40 25.81
C LEU A 439 -1.03 8.46 27.01
N LEU A 440 -1.32 8.94 28.22
CA LEU A 440 -1.35 8.11 29.42
C LEU A 440 -2.50 7.12 29.46
N GLU A 441 -3.55 7.30 28.65
CA GLU A 441 -4.64 6.34 28.54
C GLU A 441 -4.27 5.10 27.70
N LEU A 442 -3.23 5.20 26.86
CA LEU A 442 -2.75 4.09 26.02
C LEU A 442 -2.20 2.95 26.89
N PRO A 443 -2.71 1.71 26.76
CA PRO A 443 -2.28 0.56 27.57
C PRO A 443 -0.76 0.35 27.60
N GLU A 444 -0.11 0.50 26.45
CA GLU A 444 1.32 0.27 26.25
C GLU A 444 2.18 1.29 27.01
N ILE A 445 1.67 2.52 27.18
CA ILE A 445 2.30 3.59 27.97
C ILE A 445 1.97 3.39 29.45
N LYS A 446 0.72 3.07 29.80
CA LYS A 446 0.33 2.77 31.19
C LYS A 446 1.21 1.72 31.82
N GLU A 447 1.42 0.61 31.10
CA GLU A 447 2.27 -0.48 31.55
C GLU A 447 3.73 -0.03 31.69
N LYS A 448 4.26 0.70 30.71
CA LYS A 448 5.65 1.19 30.72
C LYS A 448 5.99 2.05 31.95
N PHE A 449 5.04 2.86 32.39
CA PHE A 449 5.20 3.74 33.55
C PHE A 449 4.61 3.15 34.84
N GLU A 450 4.13 1.91 34.80
CA GLU A 450 3.48 1.21 35.90
C GLU A 450 2.29 1.99 36.50
N ILE A 451 1.54 2.73 35.69
CA ILE A 451 0.41 3.57 36.12
C ILE A 451 -0.90 2.78 35.99
N SER A 452 -1.66 2.63 37.07
CA SER A 452 -2.98 1.99 37.06
C SER A 452 -4.10 2.94 36.65
N GLU A 453 -5.27 2.42 36.27
CA GLU A 453 -6.44 3.25 35.92
C GLU A 453 -6.93 4.10 37.10
N SER A 454 -6.90 3.55 38.32
CA SER A 454 -7.22 4.32 39.54
C SER A 454 -6.24 5.47 39.79
N GLU A 455 -4.96 5.31 39.40
CA GLU A 455 -3.96 6.38 39.50
C GLU A 455 -4.25 7.50 38.48
N ILE A 456 -4.79 7.17 37.30
CA ILE A 456 -5.17 8.17 36.28
C ILE A 456 -6.28 9.08 36.80
N GLU A 457 -7.31 8.54 37.46
CA GLU A 457 -8.39 9.35 38.06
C GLU A 457 -7.84 10.36 39.10
N ILE A 458 -6.85 9.94 39.90
CA ILE A 458 -6.17 10.81 40.88
C ILE A 458 -5.41 11.93 40.15
N LEU A 459 -4.69 11.60 39.07
CA LEU A 459 -3.96 12.58 38.27
C LEU A 459 -4.90 13.61 37.63
N GLU A 460 -6.04 13.19 37.09
CA GLU A 460 -7.06 14.09 36.55
C GLU A 460 -7.60 15.04 37.63
N HIS A 461 -7.87 14.51 38.82
CA HIS A 461 -8.30 15.31 39.97
C HIS A 461 -7.25 16.38 40.32
N TRP A 462 -5.98 15.99 40.46
CA TRP A 462 -4.89 16.92 40.76
C TRP A 462 -4.69 17.98 39.68
N ILE A 463 -4.78 17.61 38.41
CA ILE A 463 -4.68 18.53 37.28
C ILE A 463 -5.80 19.58 37.34
N ASN A 464 -7.03 19.16 37.65
CA ASN A 464 -8.16 20.06 37.78
C ASN A 464 -8.04 20.98 39.01
N GLU A 465 -7.57 20.49 40.16
CA GLU A 465 -7.41 21.27 41.38
C GLU A 465 -6.24 22.27 41.30
N THR A 466 -5.13 21.85 40.70
CA THR A 466 -3.97 22.73 40.45
C THR A 466 -4.20 23.71 39.29
N LYS A 467 -5.33 23.56 38.57
CA LYS A 467 -5.74 24.37 37.42
C LYS A 467 -4.71 24.35 36.29
N ILE A 468 -4.03 23.23 36.07
CA ILE A 468 -3.19 23.04 34.87
C ILE A 468 -4.12 23.03 33.65
N ARG A 469 -3.72 23.72 32.58
CA ARG A 469 -4.51 23.77 31.33
C ARG A 469 -3.67 23.43 30.11
N TRP A 470 -2.56 24.14 29.93
CA TRP A 470 -1.68 23.97 28.76
C TRP A 470 -0.36 24.72 28.92
N GLY A 471 0.62 24.32 28.11
CA GLY A 471 1.95 24.90 28.04
C GLY A 471 2.90 24.27 29.06
N ILE A 472 4.13 23.99 28.62
CA ILE A 472 5.18 23.43 29.47
C ILE A 472 5.52 24.44 30.56
N ASP A 473 5.91 25.65 30.14
CA ASP A 473 6.24 26.79 31.00
C ASP A 473 5.98 28.13 30.28
N ALA A 474 6.38 29.25 30.91
CA ALA A 474 6.23 30.58 30.35
C ALA A 474 7.08 30.79 29.07
N GLU A 475 8.24 30.13 28.98
CA GLU A 475 9.15 30.23 27.82
C GLU A 475 8.57 29.53 26.60
N HIS A 476 7.94 28.37 26.80
CA HIS A 476 7.18 27.67 25.77
C HIS A 476 6.05 28.53 25.21
N ARG A 477 5.33 29.29 26.05
CA ARG A 477 4.30 30.24 25.58
C ARG A 477 4.90 31.35 24.73
N ARG A 478 6.06 31.88 25.12
CA ARG A 478 6.81 32.87 24.34
C ARG A 478 7.17 32.33 22.96
N LYS A 479 7.67 31.09 22.88
CA LYS A 479 8.05 30.44 21.60
C LYS A 479 6.86 30.29 20.65
N ILE A 480 5.64 30.15 21.16
CA ILE A 480 4.40 30.04 20.36
C ILE A 480 3.78 31.43 20.08
N GLY A 481 4.45 32.53 20.48
CA GLY A 481 3.98 33.90 20.24
C GLY A 481 2.85 34.36 21.17
N LEU A 482 2.72 33.74 22.35
CA LEU A 482 1.70 34.07 23.35
C LEU A 482 2.29 34.85 24.54
N PRO A 483 1.46 35.56 25.33
CA PRO A 483 1.94 36.29 26.50
C PRO A 483 2.65 35.40 27.52
N VAL A 484 3.68 35.95 28.17
CA VAL A 484 4.61 35.24 29.05
C VAL A 484 4.09 35.25 30.48
N PHE A 485 3.17 34.34 30.78
CA PHE A 485 2.65 34.11 32.13
C PHE A 485 2.82 32.64 32.48
N SER A 486 3.18 32.32 33.73
CA SER A 486 3.52 30.96 34.19
C SER A 486 2.31 30.19 34.72
N GLU A 487 1.22 30.88 35.00
CA GLU A 487 -0.01 30.34 35.56
C GLU A 487 -0.65 29.31 34.62
N ASN A 488 -1.24 28.26 35.18
CA ASN A 488 -1.92 27.19 34.45
C ASN A 488 -1.02 26.38 33.48
N THR A 489 0.30 26.48 33.62
CA THR A 489 1.28 25.62 32.92
C THR A 489 1.53 24.32 33.67
N TRP A 490 2.09 23.32 32.97
CA TRP A 490 2.54 22.07 33.59
C TRP A 490 3.54 22.33 34.70
N LYS A 491 4.57 23.13 34.44
CA LYS A 491 5.59 23.47 35.43
C LYS A 491 5.00 24.09 36.69
N ALA A 492 4.10 25.08 36.56
CA ALA A 492 3.49 25.72 37.72
C ALA A 492 2.61 24.76 38.53
N GLY A 493 1.85 23.86 37.89
CA GLY A 493 1.05 22.87 38.61
C GLY A 493 1.90 21.81 39.30
N ILE A 494 2.95 21.32 38.63
CA ILE A 494 3.92 20.37 39.18
C ILE A 494 4.63 20.94 40.39
N GLU A 495 5.10 22.19 40.32
CA GLU A 495 5.73 22.87 41.46
C GLU A 495 4.78 22.95 42.66
N ARG A 496 3.47 23.17 42.44
CA ARG A 496 2.47 23.14 43.51
C ARG A 496 2.27 21.75 44.12
N LEU A 497 2.26 20.69 43.29
CA LEU A 497 2.14 19.30 43.76
C LEU A 497 3.38 18.88 44.56
N LEU A 498 4.58 19.12 44.02
CA LEU A 498 5.85 18.81 44.69
C LEU A 498 6.01 19.58 46.00
N LEU A 499 5.63 20.86 46.01
CA LEU A 499 5.68 21.67 47.22
C LEU A 499 4.65 21.20 48.26
N GLY A 500 3.46 20.79 47.81
CA GLY A 500 2.42 20.19 48.65
C GLY A 500 2.85 18.91 49.35
N TYR A 501 3.61 18.06 48.65
CA TYR A 501 4.24 16.88 49.22
C TYR A 501 5.27 17.24 50.32
N ALA A 502 6.04 18.32 50.14
CA ALA A 502 7.10 18.71 51.08
C ALA A 502 6.57 19.50 52.29
N MET A 503 5.55 20.35 52.10
CA MET A 503 5.00 21.20 53.15
C MET A 503 3.52 21.54 52.93
N PRO A 504 2.72 21.60 54.00
CA PRO A 504 1.34 22.07 53.91
C PRO A 504 1.27 23.60 53.76
N GLY A 505 0.48 24.06 52.80
CA GLY A 505 0.07 25.45 52.61
C GLY A 505 -1.15 25.85 53.44
N PHE A 506 -1.91 24.89 53.98
CA PHE A 506 -3.19 25.11 54.66
C PHE A 506 -4.13 26.01 53.83
N GLY A 507 -4.12 25.82 52.50
CA GLY A 507 -4.89 26.61 51.53
C GLY A 507 -4.55 28.10 51.40
N CYS A 508 -3.69 28.67 52.26
CA CYS A 508 -3.50 30.12 52.37
C CYS A 508 -2.03 30.57 52.37
N LYS A 509 -1.10 29.69 52.78
CA LYS A 509 0.32 30.02 52.94
C LYS A 509 1.09 29.68 51.67
N MET A 510 1.54 30.72 50.99
CA MET A 510 2.45 30.56 49.86
C MET A 510 3.90 30.43 50.35
N PHE A 511 4.70 29.66 49.63
CA PHE A 511 6.15 29.60 49.79
C PHE A 511 6.80 30.01 48.46
N SER A 512 7.68 31.01 48.50
CA SER A 512 8.31 31.58 47.30
C SER A 512 7.32 31.98 46.18
N GLY A 513 6.12 32.44 46.57
CA GLY A 513 5.05 32.82 45.63
C GLY A 513 4.22 31.66 45.07
N ILE A 514 4.46 30.42 45.53
CA ILE A 514 3.76 29.21 45.09
C ILE A 514 2.84 28.72 46.21
N LEU A 515 1.58 28.40 45.90
CA LEU A 515 0.63 27.83 46.85
C LEU A 515 0.69 26.29 46.83
N PRO A 516 1.17 25.62 47.90
CA PRO A 516 1.24 24.16 47.97
C PRO A 516 -0.14 23.50 47.79
N TYR A 517 -0.18 22.29 47.24
CA TYR A 517 -1.38 21.46 47.17
C TYR A 517 -1.38 20.40 48.29
N ASP A 518 -2.25 20.61 49.29
CA ASP A 518 -2.14 19.92 50.58
C ASP A 518 -2.56 18.43 50.56
N HIS A 519 -3.25 17.96 49.53
CA HIS A 519 -3.86 16.63 49.47
C HIS A 519 -2.96 15.59 48.78
N ILE A 520 -1.68 15.51 49.15
CA ILE A 520 -0.78 14.44 48.68
C ILE A 520 -0.24 13.70 49.90
N GLU A 521 -0.78 12.52 50.19
CA GLU A 521 -0.37 11.72 51.35
C GLU A 521 -0.03 10.27 50.99
N GLY A 522 0.97 9.70 51.69
CA GLY A 522 1.26 8.26 51.67
C GLY A 522 1.57 7.68 50.28
N SER A 523 0.74 6.74 49.82
CA SER A 523 0.91 6.01 48.55
C SER A 523 0.79 6.90 47.32
N GLU A 524 0.09 8.02 47.41
CA GLU A 524 -0.10 8.98 46.31
C GLU A 524 1.22 9.64 45.88
N ALA A 525 2.19 9.78 46.79
CA ALA A 525 3.51 10.28 46.44
C ALA A 525 4.23 9.40 45.40
N LYS A 526 4.00 8.08 45.43
CA LYS A 526 4.54 7.16 44.41
C LYS A 526 3.90 7.43 43.05
N THR A 527 2.59 7.65 43.01
CA THR A 527 1.84 8.01 41.80
C THR A 527 2.34 9.32 41.20
N LEU A 528 2.57 10.35 42.03
CA LEU A 528 3.19 11.59 41.60
C LEU A 528 4.58 11.35 41.00
N GLY A 529 5.41 10.51 41.62
CA GLY A 529 6.73 10.14 41.09
C GLY A 529 6.68 9.49 39.70
N LYS A 530 5.76 8.53 39.49
CA LYS A 530 5.55 7.88 38.17
C LYS A 530 5.14 8.91 37.12
N PHE A 531 4.19 9.78 37.48
CA PHE A 531 3.68 10.82 36.59
C PHE A 531 4.74 11.86 36.20
N LEU A 532 5.57 12.28 37.15
CA LEU A 532 6.72 13.15 36.87
C LEU A 532 7.73 12.46 35.95
N GLY A 533 8.03 11.18 36.19
CA GLY A 533 8.89 10.40 35.30
C GLY A 533 8.38 10.33 33.86
N PHE A 534 7.05 10.22 33.67
CA PHE A 534 6.41 10.30 32.36
C PHE A 534 6.53 11.70 31.75
N LEU A 535 6.13 12.74 32.48
CA LEU A 535 6.13 14.11 31.99
C LEU A 535 7.53 14.61 31.63
N ASP A 536 8.54 14.31 32.46
CA ASP A 536 9.92 14.71 32.21
C ASP A 536 10.45 14.08 30.92
N ARG A 537 10.19 12.78 30.70
CA ARG A 537 10.55 12.13 29.43
C ARG A 537 9.81 12.74 28.25
N LEU A 538 8.53 13.08 28.42
CA LEU A 538 7.70 13.66 27.37
C LEU A 538 8.22 15.03 26.96
N ILE A 539 8.48 15.91 27.94
CA ILE A 539 9.01 17.25 27.73
C ILE A 539 10.39 17.17 27.06
N ASN A 540 11.29 16.33 27.58
CA ASN A 540 12.62 16.14 27.01
C ASN A 540 12.55 15.63 25.56
N SER A 541 11.63 14.70 25.28
CA SER A 541 11.41 14.19 23.92
C SER A 541 10.92 15.30 23.00
N VAL A 542 9.90 16.07 23.41
CA VAL A 542 9.36 17.21 22.63
C VAL A 542 10.42 18.27 22.38
N ASP A 543 11.22 18.62 23.38
CA ASP A 543 12.31 19.58 23.24
C ASP A 543 13.38 19.07 22.28
N SER A 544 13.67 17.76 22.31
CA SER A 544 14.57 17.15 21.34
C SER A 544 14.06 17.34 19.90
N LEU A 545 12.75 17.26 19.65
CA LEU A 545 12.16 17.39 18.30
C LEU A 545 12.37 18.78 17.66
N ASN A 546 12.78 19.79 18.43
CA ASN A 546 13.03 21.15 17.92
C ASN A 546 14.34 21.28 17.13
N GLN A 547 15.29 20.37 17.34
CA GLN A 547 16.58 20.43 16.64
C GLN A 547 16.50 19.69 15.30
N ALA A 548 16.87 20.36 14.22
CA ALA A 548 17.03 19.71 12.91
C ALA A 548 18.18 18.71 12.96
N ARG A 549 17.97 17.52 12.40
CA ARG A 549 18.94 16.41 12.42
C ARG A 549 19.06 15.75 11.06
N THR A 550 20.14 15.01 10.85
CA THR A 550 20.26 14.08 9.71
C THR A 550 19.28 12.91 9.87
N LEU A 551 19.12 12.09 8.83
CA LEU A 551 18.21 10.95 8.87
C LEU A 551 18.58 9.93 9.94
N SER A 552 19.87 9.64 10.11
CA SER A 552 20.41 8.76 11.14
C SER A 552 20.22 9.37 12.53
N GLY A 553 20.34 10.69 12.64
CA GLY A 553 20.01 11.42 13.87
C GLY A 553 18.54 11.27 14.25
N TRP A 554 17.62 11.36 13.28
CA TRP A 554 16.20 11.14 13.50
C TRP A 554 15.87 9.67 13.81
N SER A 555 16.47 8.72 13.09
CA SER A 555 16.35 7.29 13.36
C SER A 555 16.65 6.97 14.82
N LYS A 556 17.75 7.53 15.36
CA LYS A 556 18.11 7.36 16.77
C LYS A 556 17.07 7.97 17.72
N VAL A 557 16.65 9.22 17.48
CA VAL A 557 15.65 9.90 18.33
C VAL A 557 14.32 9.12 18.34
N PHE A 558 13.89 8.60 17.19
CA PHE A 558 12.67 7.82 17.11
C PHE A 558 12.79 6.48 17.83
N SER A 559 13.92 5.78 17.70
CA SER A 559 14.20 4.56 18.47
C SER A 559 14.18 4.84 19.97
N ASP A 560 14.82 5.93 20.41
CA ASP A 560 14.87 6.34 21.82
C ASP A 560 13.45 6.63 22.35
N ILE A 561 12.59 7.28 21.58
CA ILE A 561 11.18 7.53 21.96
C ILE A 561 10.44 6.21 22.15
N ILE A 562 10.58 5.24 21.23
CA ILE A 562 9.89 3.95 21.38
C ILE A 562 10.32 3.27 22.68
N GLU A 563 11.62 3.21 22.93
CA GLU A 563 12.18 2.55 24.10
C GLU A 563 11.79 3.23 25.41
N GLN A 564 11.59 4.55 25.39
CA GLN A 564 11.22 5.32 26.57
C GLN A 564 9.74 5.19 26.93
N PHE A 565 8.84 5.09 25.93
CA PHE A 565 7.39 5.19 26.15
C PHE A 565 6.64 3.87 26.02
N PHE A 566 7.15 2.89 25.28
CA PHE A 566 6.41 1.65 25.00
C PHE A 566 7.09 0.44 25.66
N ALA A 567 6.28 -0.43 26.23
CA ALA A 567 6.71 -1.74 26.73
C ALA A 567 6.58 -2.79 25.60
N PRO A 568 7.55 -3.70 25.42
CA PRO A 568 7.40 -4.82 24.51
C PRO A 568 6.50 -5.88 25.17
N GLU A 569 5.20 -5.86 24.88
CA GLU A 569 4.31 -6.98 25.20
C GLU A 569 4.54 -8.15 24.22
N GLN A 570 4.29 -9.39 24.66
CA GLN A 570 4.44 -10.61 23.83
C GLN A 570 3.64 -10.56 22.51
N ASP A 571 2.47 -9.92 22.50
CA ASP A 571 1.63 -9.78 21.31
C ASP A 571 2.06 -8.62 20.39
N SER A 572 2.80 -7.64 20.94
CA SER A 572 3.20 -6.38 20.28
C SER A 572 4.66 -6.40 19.77
N GLU A 573 5.46 -7.40 20.15
CA GLU A 573 6.81 -7.64 19.64
C GLU A 573 6.95 -7.57 18.11
N PRO A 574 6.09 -8.22 17.28
CA PRO A 574 6.27 -8.17 15.83
C PRO A 574 6.09 -6.77 15.26
N GLU A 575 5.21 -5.94 15.84
CA GLU A 575 4.98 -4.56 15.39
C GLU A 575 6.19 -3.68 15.70
N ILE A 576 6.73 -3.80 16.92
CA ILE A 576 7.94 -3.08 17.34
C ILE A 576 9.14 -3.48 16.47
N HIS A 577 9.26 -4.77 16.10
CA HIS A 577 10.31 -5.23 15.20
C HIS A 577 10.21 -4.61 13.80
N ILE A 578 9.01 -4.54 13.22
CA ILE A 578 8.77 -3.87 11.92
C ILE A 578 9.13 -2.38 12.03
N PHE A 579 8.71 -1.73 13.11
CA PHE A 579 9.02 -0.32 13.33
C PHE A 579 10.54 -0.08 13.40
N ARG A 580 11.27 -0.90 14.16
CA ARG A 580 12.73 -0.83 14.26
C ARG A 580 13.42 -1.05 12.91
N SER A 581 12.98 -2.01 12.11
CA SER A 581 13.57 -2.23 10.79
C SER A 581 13.37 -1.02 9.87
N ILE A 582 12.20 -0.38 9.92
CA ILE A 582 11.91 0.85 9.17
C ILE A 582 12.86 1.99 9.61
N LEU A 583 13.08 2.14 10.92
CA LEU A 583 14.00 3.15 11.44
C LEU A 583 15.46 2.89 11.05
N GLU A 584 15.91 1.64 11.10
CA GLU A 584 17.26 1.26 10.68
C GLU A 584 17.48 1.55 9.19
N ASP A 585 16.48 1.30 8.36
CA ASP A 585 16.54 1.57 6.93
C ASP A 585 16.71 3.06 6.63
N MET A 586 16.19 3.99 7.46
CA MET A 586 16.45 5.43 7.30
C MET A 586 17.95 5.75 7.27
N SER A 587 18.73 5.13 8.16
CA SER A 587 20.17 5.34 8.27
C SER A 587 20.91 4.79 7.04
N LYS A 588 20.47 3.64 6.51
CA LYS A 588 20.99 3.09 5.25
C LYS A 588 20.69 4.01 4.06
N LYS A 589 19.49 4.57 3.99
CA LYS A 589 19.09 5.50 2.91
C LYS A 589 19.90 6.80 2.93
N GLU A 590 20.29 7.29 4.12
CA GLU A 590 21.22 8.43 4.24
C GLU A 590 22.55 8.13 3.55
N ALA A 591 23.17 6.99 3.89
CA ALA A 591 24.46 6.59 3.34
C ALA A 591 24.40 6.38 1.81
N LEU A 592 23.34 5.73 1.31
CA LEU A 592 23.17 5.45 -0.12
C LEU A 592 22.86 6.70 -0.95
N SER A 593 22.07 7.62 -0.39
CA SER A 593 21.76 8.89 -1.05
C SER A 593 22.92 9.88 -0.98
N GLY A 594 23.79 9.75 0.03
CA GLY A 594 24.82 10.73 0.35
C GLY A 594 24.23 12.05 0.85
N PHE A 595 23.00 12.04 1.35
CA PHE A 595 22.32 13.24 1.86
C PHE A 595 22.79 13.54 3.29
N ASP A 596 23.63 14.55 3.42
CA ASP A 596 24.36 14.93 4.62
C ASP A 596 23.78 16.17 5.32
N LYS A 597 22.62 16.66 4.87
CA LYS A 597 21.97 17.84 5.41
C LYS A 597 20.99 17.47 6.53
N SER A 598 20.83 18.38 7.48
CA SER A 598 19.79 18.26 8.51
C SER A 598 18.41 18.58 7.93
N ILE A 599 17.40 17.83 8.36
CA ILE A 599 15.99 18.06 8.08
C ILE A 599 15.22 18.33 9.37
N GLU A 600 14.15 19.10 9.23
CA GLU A 600 13.17 19.31 10.30
C GLU A 600 12.31 18.07 10.52
N ILE A 601 11.75 17.94 11.72
CA ILE A 601 10.88 16.82 12.09
C ILE A 601 9.66 16.71 11.18
N GLU A 602 9.15 17.81 10.64
CA GLU A 602 8.00 17.80 9.74
C GLU A 602 8.27 16.95 8.49
N VAL A 603 9.49 17.03 7.96
CA VAL A 603 9.95 16.21 6.83
C VAL A 603 10.15 14.76 7.28
N ALA A 604 10.83 14.53 8.41
CA ALA A 604 11.08 13.18 8.91
C ALA A 604 9.78 12.43 9.25
N LYS A 605 8.82 13.13 9.87
CA LYS A 605 7.47 12.64 10.18
C LYS A 605 6.69 12.32 8.90
N SER A 606 6.72 13.20 7.91
CA SER A 606 6.04 12.95 6.63
C SER A 606 6.65 11.76 5.87
N TYR A 607 7.97 11.58 5.96
CA TYR A 607 8.65 10.43 5.37
C TYR A 607 8.24 9.13 6.07
N LEU A 608 8.30 9.09 7.41
CA LEU A 608 7.85 7.94 8.18
C LEU A 608 6.37 7.61 7.99
N GLY A 609 5.51 8.62 7.98
CA GLY A 609 4.08 8.44 7.75
C GLY A 609 3.80 7.74 6.43
N GLY A 610 4.50 8.13 5.35
CA GLY A 610 4.39 7.46 4.05
C GLY A 610 4.82 5.99 4.10
N LEU A 611 5.89 5.67 4.84
CA LEU A 611 6.33 4.28 5.01
C LEU A 611 5.30 3.42 5.76
N PHE A 612 4.64 3.97 6.78
CA PHE A 612 3.60 3.26 7.53
C PHE A 612 2.27 3.12 6.77
N GLU A 613 1.99 4.02 5.82
CA GLU A 613 0.83 3.91 4.92
C GLU A 613 1.05 2.81 3.86
N ASP A 614 2.26 2.72 3.32
CA ASP A 614 2.61 1.74 2.27
C ASP A 614 2.76 0.32 2.84
N GLU A 615 3.18 0.19 4.10
CA GLU A 615 3.20 -1.10 4.80
C GLU A 615 1.79 -1.55 5.17
N HIS A 616 1.46 -2.78 4.77
CA HIS A 616 0.18 -3.42 5.08
C HIS A 616 0.46 -4.64 5.96
N LEU A 617 -0.26 -4.76 7.07
CA LEU A 617 -0.11 -5.91 7.95
C LEU A 617 -0.45 -7.19 7.18
N ARG A 618 0.40 -8.22 7.37
CA ARG A 618 0.27 -9.52 6.70
C ARG A 618 -0.95 -10.32 7.19
N ARG A 619 -1.94 -9.73 7.86
CA ARG A 619 -3.01 -10.47 8.53
C ARG A 619 -4.32 -10.43 7.72
N GLY A 620 -5.08 -11.51 7.81
CA GLY A 620 -6.52 -11.49 7.54
C GLY A 620 -7.06 -11.78 6.13
N PHE A 621 -6.22 -11.86 5.10
CA PHE A 621 -6.70 -12.28 3.76
C PHE A 621 -6.78 -13.82 3.64
N ILE A 622 -7.98 -14.36 3.38
CA ILE A 622 -8.32 -15.81 3.31
C ILE A 622 -8.00 -16.54 4.63
N SER A 623 -8.54 -16.05 5.74
CA SER A 623 -8.38 -16.59 7.10
C SER A 623 -9.53 -17.52 7.56
N GLY A 624 -10.47 -17.86 6.67
CA GLY A 624 -11.58 -18.78 6.95
C GLY A 624 -12.95 -18.11 7.20
N GLY A 625 -13.00 -16.78 7.35
CA GLY A 625 -14.23 -15.98 7.43
C GLY A 625 -14.52 -15.19 6.15
N VAL A 626 -15.59 -14.40 6.15
CA VAL A 626 -15.89 -13.42 5.09
C VAL A 626 -14.76 -12.39 5.02
N THR A 627 -14.19 -12.19 3.84
CA THR A 627 -13.06 -11.26 3.67
C THR A 627 -13.55 -9.89 3.19
N PHE A 628 -13.34 -8.86 4.02
CA PHE A 628 -13.55 -7.46 3.65
C PHE A 628 -12.21 -6.84 3.25
N CYS A 629 -12.13 -6.22 2.07
CA CYS A 629 -10.87 -5.70 1.56
C CYS A 629 -11.05 -4.50 0.64
N ALA A 630 -9.95 -3.79 0.38
CA ALA A 630 -9.92 -2.76 -0.63
C ALA A 630 -9.94 -3.39 -2.04
N MET A 631 -10.51 -2.68 -3.01
CA MET A 631 -10.36 -3.03 -4.43
C MET A 631 -8.93 -2.77 -4.90
N LEU A 632 -8.06 -3.77 -4.73
CA LEU A 632 -6.69 -3.74 -5.23
C LEU A 632 -6.59 -4.41 -6.61
N PRO A 633 -5.82 -3.82 -7.54
CA PRO A 633 -5.66 -4.37 -8.88
C PRO A 633 -4.95 -5.73 -8.83
N MET A 634 -5.16 -6.55 -9.86
CA MET A 634 -4.44 -7.83 -10.06
C MET A 634 -4.65 -8.87 -8.95
N ARG A 635 -5.73 -8.72 -8.18
CA ARG A 635 -6.20 -9.69 -7.17
C ARG A 635 -7.48 -10.38 -7.65
N SER A 636 -7.43 -10.98 -8.84
CA SER A 636 -8.56 -11.69 -9.46
C SER A 636 -8.67 -13.11 -8.92
N ILE A 637 -9.04 -13.25 -7.65
CA ILE A 637 -9.25 -14.54 -6.99
C ILE A 637 -10.72 -14.94 -7.12
N PRO A 638 -11.03 -16.19 -7.50
CA PRO A 638 -12.41 -16.64 -7.63
C PRO A 638 -13.07 -16.83 -6.25
N PHE A 639 -14.30 -16.35 -6.12
CA PHE A 639 -15.18 -16.54 -4.97
C PHE A 639 -16.58 -16.91 -5.44
N LYS A 640 -17.34 -17.67 -4.65
CA LYS A 640 -18.73 -18.01 -4.97
C LYS A 640 -19.64 -16.78 -4.89
N VAL A 641 -19.37 -15.90 -3.92
CA VAL A 641 -20.11 -14.65 -3.73
C VAL A 641 -19.13 -13.47 -3.73
N VAL A 642 -19.37 -12.50 -4.60
CA VAL A 642 -18.59 -11.26 -4.71
C VAL A 642 -19.52 -10.08 -4.46
N CYS A 643 -19.24 -9.31 -3.41
CA CYS A 643 -19.99 -8.12 -3.05
C CYS A 643 -19.14 -6.87 -3.24
N LEU A 644 -19.73 -5.86 -3.89
CA LEU A 644 -19.12 -4.54 -4.10
C LEU A 644 -19.92 -3.52 -3.31
N VAL A 645 -19.32 -2.90 -2.28
CA VAL A 645 -19.98 -1.89 -1.44
C VAL A 645 -19.38 -0.51 -1.67
N GLY A 646 -20.18 0.54 -1.51
CA GLY A 646 -19.72 1.92 -1.67
C GLY A 646 -19.39 2.30 -3.12
N MET A 647 -20.05 1.68 -4.10
CA MET A 647 -19.87 1.95 -5.54
C MET A 647 -20.54 3.26 -5.99
N ASN A 648 -20.21 4.36 -5.29
CA ASN A 648 -20.72 5.70 -5.56
C ASN A 648 -19.91 6.38 -6.67
N THR A 649 -20.51 7.39 -7.31
CA THR A 649 -19.90 8.10 -8.47
C THR A 649 -18.61 8.83 -8.13
N ASP A 650 -18.48 9.33 -6.90
CA ASP A 650 -17.31 10.01 -6.37
C ASP A 650 -16.23 9.05 -5.84
N ALA A 651 -16.63 7.83 -5.47
CA ALA A 651 -15.75 6.81 -4.91
C ALA A 651 -15.17 5.85 -5.96
N TYR A 652 -15.92 5.53 -7.02
CA TYR A 652 -15.50 4.60 -8.08
C TYR A 652 -15.99 5.03 -9.48
N PRO A 653 -15.11 5.06 -10.50
CA PRO A 653 -13.69 4.73 -10.48
C PRO A 653 -12.84 5.80 -9.77
N ARG A 654 -11.78 5.38 -9.06
CA ARG A 654 -10.86 6.32 -8.39
C ARG A 654 -10.16 7.20 -9.43
N GLU A 655 -10.28 8.52 -9.31
CA GLU A 655 -9.53 9.46 -10.13
C GLU A 655 -8.13 9.67 -9.57
N THR A 656 -7.11 9.44 -10.40
CA THR A 656 -5.73 9.86 -10.10
C THR A 656 -5.42 11.11 -10.92
N LYS A 657 -5.08 12.21 -10.25
CA LYS A 657 -4.63 13.42 -10.92
C LYS A 657 -3.22 13.19 -11.45
N THR A 658 -3.05 13.26 -12.77
CA THR A 658 -1.73 13.28 -13.40
C THR A 658 -1.02 14.58 -13.05
N LEU A 659 0.30 14.49 -12.85
CA LEU A 659 1.11 15.67 -12.59
C LEU A 659 1.28 16.44 -13.91
N GLU A 660 1.22 17.77 -13.87
CA GLU A 660 1.37 18.62 -15.07
C GLU A 660 2.71 18.44 -15.78
N PHE A 661 3.71 17.93 -15.07
CA PHE A 661 5.05 17.66 -15.59
C PHE A 661 5.34 16.17 -15.81
N ASP A 662 4.32 15.31 -15.81
CA ASP A 662 4.46 13.92 -16.24
C ASP A 662 4.56 13.86 -17.77
N LEU A 663 5.68 13.34 -18.29
CA LEU A 663 5.94 13.22 -19.72
C LEU A 663 5.31 11.96 -20.35
N MET A 664 4.76 11.04 -19.55
CA MET A 664 4.05 9.87 -20.04
C MET A 664 2.54 10.10 -20.26
N ALA A 665 1.99 11.11 -19.57
CA ALA A 665 0.55 11.35 -19.44
C ALA A 665 -0.14 11.91 -20.70
#